data_AF-A0A933DSR7-F1
#
_entry.id   AF-A0A933DSR7-F1
#
_cell.length_a   1.000
_cell.length_b   1.000
_cell.length_c   1.000
_cell.angle_alpha   90.00
_cell.angle_beta   90.00
_cell.angle_gamma   90.00
#
_symmetry.space_group_name_H-M   'P 1'
#
loop_
_entity.id
_entity.type
_entity.pdbx_description
1 polymer ?
#
loop_
_entity_poly.entity_id
_entity_poly.type
_entity_poly.pdbx_seq_one_letter_code
_entity_poly.pdbx_strand_id
1 'polypeptide(L)'
;MQTAIALGKRSLTWSVVVATIAWSMGLSLLIAPLAAGAQASGLTSGSLIKGSLPAVYYYGGDGKRYVFPNEKTYKTWYADFSGVQTVSDATLASVAIGGNVTYRPGTKMVKITTDPKVYAVGASGTLRWVSTEAVATALFGASWASMVEDVPDAFFVNYTVGTSVAAAADYNKDAVLAAASSINTDKNLGGTAPAAPVGPAVMSAMDGGSPASATIPALATNVIFAKLKLSGSGTVSGLKVTRTGLAADTDLSNVKIFDGTTQLGTSQTLNAAHQAVFTGLAVAVSGDKTLTIAGDVAAIGTGAATAGDLITLGIESAADITLASGSASGTFPIRGGAMTVSSVTIGGATLFRGADMPTTDNQPAPDAVDYRFTQVRIQAGSTEDITVKQVTAIQAGTATTSDIKDVKLKNDTSGTIIATLPTLPSNGRAVFDNLNIAVKKGENLNLSILATLAGGSSSGRTVAFELHDGVAYTVQIVGNTYGFGITPTRNDFCATTGVTGGACQIQTVATGTLRLTRASSSPAPGTIAQGATAVPLLAVDFTATGEAVRITSQNWDFTLGTMTCSELTSVTLFDKDGVVAAGPKDCASNSVTFTESMTVPVGTSTYTLKGNIASSTSGSDTLLATLDVSEFTAKGVNSGKATTVSTTTDVAGNTLTVQAASLAATTLATPIAGSVVANVKGFGFANFVLDASAGGEDAKVASVTVADATSATALPGDLVNYELWGDSDTTDANDAVVRIDTTNSTATATYTANTAGIDSTVTFTFKTPLRISKTKSATYQVRADVISTAVTSATHTLDVSAVSATGWTTGSSVTMTDGTQITGAGQAQTVQASGTLKVELAADRTVAGPVVAGSSGVSMVKYKLTAAYEDVDITELPLYLANGTTGAGTLANVAKVKVYSNGTQLGNLAGYTFDNAAKVTVTLDSSVLRAVKDVPLYVELKADFNAKEQTTSGSQARVGIGDSDSDASTWNAAGNYNITANGKDSGTALTKANIDDVGDGSGNVNGGSALGVFDGVLTVGLDANSPSGVQTAGTGKEVLRFWLTATGDEITVHDLEFIPSSSGTVTGTGDAKLQSTDGSITYADWTSAATECGNGSAGGICFAVADFHVNDADTSTTRDGSGWTTALTVGAGQTKVVKVTGDTTGVASQKTFQLRIDDGGTTGAGLQWMDNELNGLNGTSCTAAATDRGAECVVDSATYTKT
;
A
#
# COMPACT_ATOMS: atom_id res chain seq x y z
N MET A 1 -11.80 5.96 8.75
CA MET A 1 -12.50 5.84 10.06
C MET A 1 -13.80 5.01 10.00
N GLN A 2 -13.93 4.04 9.08
CA GLN A 2 -15.04 3.07 9.05
C GLN A 2 -14.56 1.60 9.00
N THR A 3 -13.27 1.37 9.24
CA THR A 3 -12.62 0.05 9.22
C THR A 3 -12.05 -0.34 10.59
N ALA A 4 -12.61 0.24 11.66
CA ALA A 4 -12.23 -0.03 13.06
C ALA A 4 -13.43 -0.46 13.95
N ILE A 5 -14.62 -0.66 13.38
CA ILE A 5 -15.87 -0.97 14.12
C ILE A 5 -16.54 -2.27 13.62
N ALA A 6 -15.81 -3.14 12.92
CA ALA A 6 -16.34 -4.41 12.40
C ALA A 6 -15.73 -5.68 13.05
N LEU A 7 -14.78 -5.56 13.97
CA LEU A 7 -14.18 -6.70 14.70
C LEU A 7 -14.57 -6.79 16.19
N GLY A 8 -15.51 -5.96 16.65
CA GLY A 8 -15.87 -5.84 18.07
C GLY A 8 -17.28 -6.28 18.47
N LYS A 9 -18.10 -6.85 17.58
CA LYS A 9 -19.55 -7.03 17.85
C LYS A 9 -20.19 -8.33 17.33
N ARG A 10 -19.46 -9.45 17.23
CA ARG A 10 -20.05 -10.78 16.92
C ARG A 10 -19.42 -11.96 17.68
N SER A 11 -19.31 -11.85 19.00
CA SER A 11 -19.03 -13.02 19.88
C SER A 11 -19.69 -12.95 21.26
N LEU A 12 -20.69 -12.08 21.46
CA LEU A 12 -21.57 -12.14 22.62
C LEU A 12 -22.97 -12.51 22.14
N THR A 13 -23.60 -13.48 22.82
CA THR A 13 -25.00 -13.92 22.67
C THR A 13 -25.25 -15.14 21.76
N TRP A 14 -24.55 -16.27 21.99
CA TRP A 14 -25.09 -17.65 21.75
C TRP A 14 -24.33 -18.70 22.61
N SER A 15 -24.09 -18.43 23.89
CA SER A 15 -23.51 -19.41 24.84
C SER A 15 -24.10 -19.36 26.25
N VAL A 16 -25.39 -19.07 26.36
CA VAL A 16 -26.18 -19.16 27.61
C VAL A 16 -27.10 -20.40 27.63
N VAL A 17 -26.87 -21.42 26.80
CA VAL A 17 -27.69 -22.67 26.83
C VAL A 17 -26.88 -23.97 27.00
N VAL A 18 -25.59 -23.89 27.36
CA VAL A 18 -24.83 -25.09 27.86
C VAL A 18 -24.30 -24.90 29.28
N ALA A 19 -24.63 -23.78 29.93
CA ALA A 19 -24.18 -23.48 31.30
C ALA A 19 -25.11 -24.02 32.42
N THR A 20 -25.97 -25.02 32.15
CA THR A 20 -26.92 -25.50 33.17
C THR A 20 -27.08 -27.02 33.29
N ILE A 21 -26.46 -27.85 32.44
CA ILE A 21 -26.54 -29.33 32.58
C ILE A 21 -25.21 -29.99 32.20
N ALA A 22 -24.16 -29.76 33.01
CA ALA A 22 -22.96 -30.61 33.03
C ALA A 22 -22.24 -30.58 34.39
N TRP A 23 -22.97 -30.29 35.47
CA TRP A 23 -22.56 -30.63 36.84
C TRP A 23 -23.09 -32.04 37.15
N SER A 24 -22.47 -33.06 36.57
CA SER A 24 -22.54 -34.45 37.07
C SER A 24 -21.72 -35.38 36.17
N MET A 25 -20.74 -36.05 36.79
CA MET A 25 -20.03 -37.26 36.34
C MET A 25 -18.87 -37.14 35.34
N GLY A 26 -17.64 -37.05 35.88
CA GLY A 26 -16.70 -38.18 35.83
C GLY A 26 -15.66 -38.29 34.70
N LEU A 27 -14.41 -37.98 35.08
CA LEU A 27 -13.13 -38.61 34.67
C LEU A 27 -12.35 -38.12 33.43
N SER A 28 -11.31 -37.33 33.77
CA SER A 28 -9.89 -37.47 33.39
C SER A 28 -9.40 -37.06 31.99
N LEU A 29 -8.72 -35.90 31.92
CA LEU A 29 -7.29 -35.78 31.55
C LEU A 29 -6.75 -34.35 31.83
N LEU A 30 -5.85 -34.30 32.83
CA LEU A 30 -4.87 -33.28 33.25
C LEU A 30 -4.76 -31.94 32.48
N ILE A 31 -5.37 -30.89 33.02
CA ILE A 31 -4.83 -29.53 33.04
C ILE A 31 -4.86 -29.07 34.51
N ALA A 32 -3.70 -29.00 35.16
CA ALA A 32 -3.57 -28.41 36.49
C ALA A 32 -3.47 -26.89 36.37
N PRO A 33 -4.36 -26.09 36.98
CA PRO A 33 -4.04 -24.71 37.31
C PRO A 33 -3.13 -24.76 38.53
N LEU A 34 -1.85 -24.44 38.35
CA LEU A 34 -0.96 -24.10 39.46
C LEU A 34 -1.36 -22.70 39.96
N ALA A 35 -2.48 -22.61 40.69
CA ALA A 35 -2.74 -21.47 41.56
C ALA A 35 -1.88 -21.63 42.82
N ALA A 36 -0.58 -21.40 42.67
CA ALA A 36 0.29 -21.10 43.81
C ALA A 36 0.01 -19.64 44.21
N GLY A 37 -0.44 -19.45 45.45
CA GLY A 37 -0.84 -18.16 45.99
C GLY A 37 0.26 -17.10 45.85
N ALA A 38 0.01 -16.12 44.98
CA ALA A 38 0.60 -14.80 45.15
C ALA A 38 0.05 -14.23 46.46
N GLN A 39 0.83 -14.31 47.53
CA GLN A 39 0.58 -13.50 48.73
C GLN A 39 0.43 -12.06 48.27
N ALA A 40 -0.72 -11.43 48.55
CA ALA A 40 -0.81 -9.98 48.42
C ALA A 40 0.30 -9.41 49.31
N SER A 41 1.28 -8.74 48.68
CA SER A 41 2.51 -8.32 49.34
C SER A 41 2.19 -7.54 50.62
N GLY A 42 2.54 -8.10 51.77
CA GLY A 42 2.38 -7.48 53.08
C GLY A 42 1.38 -8.13 54.05
N LEU A 43 0.58 -9.12 53.63
CA LEU A 43 -0.35 -9.83 54.53
C LEU A 43 0.26 -11.12 55.10
N THR A 44 0.28 -11.25 56.43
CA THR A 44 0.74 -12.46 57.12
C THR A 44 -0.44 -13.26 57.66
N SER A 45 -0.39 -14.60 57.54
CA SER A 45 -1.40 -15.49 58.14
C SER A 45 -1.61 -15.17 59.62
N GLY A 46 -2.86 -15.12 60.04
CA GLY A 46 -3.26 -14.67 61.38
C GLY A 46 -3.62 -13.19 61.48
N SER A 47 -3.33 -12.39 60.44
CA SER A 47 -3.70 -10.98 60.40
C SER A 47 -5.21 -10.78 60.45
N LEU A 48 -5.65 -9.79 61.22
CA LEU A 48 -7.02 -9.29 61.19
C LEU A 48 -7.08 -8.13 60.22
N ILE A 49 -7.91 -8.24 59.19
CA ILE A 49 -7.97 -7.28 58.09
C ILE A 49 -9.38 -6.73 57.90
N LYS A 50 -9.48 -5.46 57.50
CA LYS A 50 -10.72 -4.84 57.04
C LYS A 50 -10.47 -3.96 55.82
N GLY A 51 -11.51 -3.74 55.03
CA GLY A 51 -11.51 -2.76 53.94
C GLY A 51 -11.99 -1.39 54.42
N SER A 52 -12.60 -0.63 53.53
CA SER A 52 -13.26 0.65 53.85
C SER A 52 -14.44 0.47 54.82
N LEU A 53 -15.17 -0.65 54.70
CA LEU A 53 -16.33 -1.00 55.54
C LEU A 53 -15.94 -1.56 56.93
N PRO A 54 -16.88 -1.62 57.91
CA PRO A 54 -16.56 -2.02 59.29
C PRO A 54 -16.40 -3.54 59.50
N ALA A 55 -16.70 -4.38 58.50
CA ALA A 55 -16.57 -5.83 58.63
C ALA A 55 -15.10 -6.25 58.78
N VAL A 56 -14.81 -7.06 59.81
CA VAL A 56 -13.47 -7.60 60.10
C VAL A 56 -13.37 -9.03 59.63
N TYR A 57 -12.23 -9.37 59.04
CA TYR A 57 -11.92 -10.70 58.54
C TYR A 57 -10.61 -11.21 59.16
N TYR A 58 -10.53 -12.51 59.36
CA TYR A 58 -9.30 -13.19 59.73
C TYR A 58 -8.62 -13.76 58.48
N TYR A 59 -7.35 -13.43 58.23
CA TYR A 59 -6.59 -14.00 57.12
C TYR A 59 -6.01 -15.36 57.54
N GLY A 60 -6.57 -16.43 57.00
CA GLY A 60 -6.25 -17.82 57.34
C GLY A 60 -4.96 -18.33 56.69
N GLY A 61 -4.39 -19.38 57.28
CA GLY A 61 -3.17 -20.04 56.82
C GLY A 61 -3.29 -20.71 55.45
N ASP A 62 -4.50 -20.85 54.93
CA ASP A 62 -4.85 -21.34 53.61
C ASP A 62 -4.88 -20.21 52.56
N GLY A 63 -4.55 -18.98 52.96
CA GLY A 63 -4.55 -17.79 52.11
C GLY A 63 -5.96 -17.22 51.86
N LYS A 64 -6.98 -17.63 52.63
CA LYS A 64 -8.36 -17.14 52.51
C LYS A 64 -8.74 -16.23 53.68
N ARG A 65 -9.76 -15.40 53.50
CA ARG A 65 -10.31 -14.53 54.56
C ARG A 65 -11.57 -15.16 55.18
N TYR A 66 -11.64 -15.16 56.51
CA TYR A 66 -12.73 -15.75 57.30
C TYR A 66 -13.53 -14.66 58.01
N VAL A 67 -14.85 -14.69 57.88
CA VAL A 67 -15.76 -13.62 58.31
C VAL A 67 -16.11 -13.78 59.78
N PHE A 68 -15.98 -12.73 60.58
CA PHE A 68 -16.62 -12.70 61.91
C PHE A 68 -18.10 -12.34 61.76
N PRO A 69 -19.05 -13.23 62.17
CA PRO A 69 -20.47 -12.96 61.98
C PRO A 69 -20.99 -11.77 62.78
N ASN A 70 -20.42 -11.52 63.96
CA ASN A 70 -20.73 -10.40 64.82
C ASN A 70 -19.58 -10.08 65.79
N GLU A 71 -19.64 -8.92 66.43
CA GLU A 71 -18.65 -8.45 67.40
C GLU A 71 -18.50 -9.39 68.60
N LYS A 72 -19.61 -10.01 69.06
CA LYS A 72 -19.56 -10.94 70.21
C LYS A 72 -18.69 -12.17 69.91
N THR A 73 -18.74 -12.68 68.67
CA THR A 73 -17.88 -13.78 68.21
C THR A 73 -16.42 -13.33 68.19
N TYR A 74 -16.14 -12.15 67.66
CA TYR A 74 -14.79 -11.57 67.64
C TYR A 74 -14.20 -11.44 69.05
N LYS A 75 -14.98 -10.91 70.00
CA LYS A 75 -14.58 -10.70 71.40
C LYS A 75 -14.27 -11.98 72.19
N THR A 76 -14.61 -13.15 71.65
CA THR A 76 -14.17 -14.43 72.23
C THR A 76 -12.75 -14.83 71.83
N TRP A 77 -12.25 -14.28 70.71
CA TRP A 77 -10.91 -14.53 70.19
C TRP A 77 -9.93 -13.40 70.48
N TYR A 78 -10.40 -12.15 70.51
CA TYR A 78 -9.58 -10.96 70.67
C TYR A 78 -10.22 -9.99 71.66
N ALA A 79 -9.41 -9.31 72.48
CA ALA A 79 -9.92 -8.42 73.52
C ALA A 79 -10.54 -7.13 72.97
N ASP A 80 -9.92 -6.55 71.94
CA ASP A 80 -10.33 -5.30 71.29
C ASP A 80 -9.92 -5.30 69.81
N PHE A 81 -10.31 -4.27 69.06
CA PHE A 81 -10.05 -4.14 67.63
C PHE A 81 -8.69 -3.49 67.29
N SER A 82 -7.80 -3.26 68.26
CA SER A 82 -6.53 -2.55 68.02
C SER A 82 -5.58 -3.28 67.07
N GLY A 83 -5.73 -4.61 66.96
CA GLY A 83 -4.97 -5.46 66.04
C GLY A 83 -5.51 -5.53 64.61
N VAL A 84 -6.60 -4.82 64.28
CA VAL A 84 -7.20 -4.86 62.93
C VAL A 84 -6.50 -3.89 61.98
N GLN A 85 -5.92 -4.45 60.93
CA GLN A 85 -5.25 -3.72 59.87
C GLN A 85 -6.24 -3.29 58.78
N THR A 86 -6.17 -2.04 58.34
CA THR A 86 -6.95 -1.57 57.19
C THR A 86 -6.16 -1.78 55.92
N VAL A 87 -6.70 -2.57 54.98
CA VAL A 87 -6.16 -2.78 53.64
C VAL A 87 -7.04 -2.09 52.60
N SER A 88 -6.52 -1.93 51.38
CA SER A 88 -7.34 -1.41 50.28
C SER A 88 -8.48 -2.40 49.94
N ASP A 89 -9.60 -1.88 49.43
CA ASP A 89 -10.72 -2.75 49.01
C ASP A 89 -10.33 -3.70 47.87
N ALA A 90 -9.37 -3.29 47.03
CA ALA A 90 -8.80 -4.13 45.98
C ALA A 90 -7.97 -5.30 46.55
N THR A 91 -7.10 -5.02 47.54
CA THR A 91 -6.33 -6.06 48.25
C THR A 91 -7.25 -6.97 49.05
N LEU A 92 -8.31 -6.43 49.66
CA LEU A 92 -9.29 -7.26 50.33
C LEU A 92 -9.94 -8.19 49.30
N ALA A 93 -10.50 -7.65 48.20
CA ALA A 93 -11.21 -8.39 47.16
C ALA A 93 -10.39 -9.51 46.50
N SER A 94 -9.06 -9.39 46.43
CA SER A 94 -8.21 -10.45 45.88
C SER A 94 -8.08 -11.67 46.79
N VAL A 95 -8.40 -11.55 48.09
CA VAL A 95 -8.39 -12.66 49.04
C VAL A 95 -9.76 -13.34 49.08
N ALA A 96 -9.83 -14.61 48.67
CA ALA A 96 -11.07 -15.38 48.60
C ALA A 96 -11.69 -15.65 49.99
N ILE A 97 -13.02 -15.72 50.09
CA ILE A 97 -13.73 -16.04 51.35
C ILE A 97 -13.60 -17.54 51.64
N GLY A 98 -13.15 -17.87 52.86
CA GLY A 98 -12.97 -19.25 53.33
C GLY A 98 -14.11 -19.79 54.19
N GLY A 99 -14.91 -18.92 54.80
CA GLY A 99 -16.04 -19.29 55.67
C GLY A 99 -16.21 -18.33 56.85
N ASN A 100 -17.03 -18.72 57.84
CA ASN A 100 -17.31 -17.90 59.02
C ASN A 100 -16.54 -18.40 60.26
N VAL A 101 -16.04 -17.46 61.06
CA VAL A 101 -15.46 -17.72 62.39
C VAL A 101 -16.57 -18.06 63.39
N THR A 102 -16.32 -19.09 64.21
CA THR A 102 -17.21 -19.56 65.28
C THR A 102 -16.72 -19.04 66.63
N TYR A 103 -17.60 -19.00 67.64
CA TYR A 103 -17.21 -18.66 69.02
C TYR A 103 -16.04 -19.51 69.50
N ARG A 104 -15.08 -18.90 70.20
CA ARG A 104 -13.88 -19.60 70.65
C ARG A 104 -14.22 -20.71 71.65
N PRO A 105 -13.76 -21.95 71.44
CA PRO A 105 -14.05 -23.06 72.34
C PRO A 105 -13.71 -22.76 73.80
N GLY A 106 -14.56 -23.21 74.72
CA GLY A 106 -14.36 -23.03 76.17
C GLY A 106 -14.52 -21.61 76.72
N THR A 107 -14.79 -20.58 75.90
CA THR A 107 -14.92 -19.19 76.39
C THR A 107 -16.32 -18.81 76.85
N LYS A 108 -17.33 -19.16 76.06
CA LYS A 108 -18.75 -18.86 76.28
C LYS A 108 -19.59 -20.08 75.95
N MET A 109 -20.82 -20.10 76.46
CA MET A 109 -21.85 -21.04 76.04
C MET A 109 -22.73 -20.36 75.01
N VAL A 110 -23.34 -21.12 74.11
CA VAL A 110 -24.21 -20.57 73.07
C VAL A 110 -25.56 -21.26 73.04
N LYS A 111 -26.58 -20.54 72.58
CA LYS A 111 -27.91 -21.05 72.28
C LYS A 111 -28.48 -20.36 71.05
N ILE A 112 -29.63 -20.84 70.59
CA ILE A 112 -30.48 -20.11 69.64
C ILE A 112 -31.79 -19.74 70.34
N THR A 113 -32.51 -18.76 69.81
CA THR A 113 -33.76 -18.31 70.45
C THR A 113 -34.91 -19.30 70.26
N THR A 114 -34.81 -20.16 69.25
CA THR A 114 -35.81 -21.14 68.84
C THR A 114 -35.70 -22.50 69.54
N ASP A 115 -34.61 -22.77 70.28
CA ASP A 115 -34.38 -23.99 71.06
C ASP A 115 -33.87 -23.61 72.47
N PRO A 116 -34.53 -24.04 73.57
CA PRO A 116 -34.08 -23.71 74.93
C PRO A 116 -32.73 -24.33 75.33
N LYS A 117 -32.17 -25.27 74.54
CA LYS A 117 -30.90 -25.92 74.85
C LYS A 117 -29.71 -24.96 74.82
N VAL A 118 -28.84 -25.11 75.83
CA VAL A 118 -27.57 -24.37 75.94
C VAL A 118 -26.40 -25.30 75.66
N TYR A 119 -25.51 -24.87 74.77
CA TYR A 119 -24.39 -25.66 74.29
C TYR A 119 -23.05 -25.08 74.75
N ALA A 120 -22.15 -25.95 75.20
CA ALA A 120 -20.74 -25.62 75.33
C ALA A 120 -20.07 -25.73 73.95
N VAL A 121 -19.24 -24.75 73.57
CA VAL A 121 -18.53 -24.77 72.29
C VAL A 121 -17.22 -25.53 72.42
N GLY A 122 -17.11 -26.68 71.77
CA GLY A 122 -15.90 -27.48 71.61
C GLY A 122 -15.16 -27.18 70.31
N ALA A 123 -14.04 -27.89 70.10
CA ALA A 123 -13.13 -27.69 68.97
C ALA A 123 -13.84 -27.70 67.60
N SER A 124 -13.33 -26.88 66.68
CA SER A 124 -13.80 -26.76 65.30
C SER A 124 -15.28 -26.39 65.17
N GLY A 125 -15.82 -25.66 66.14
CA GLY A 125 -17.23 -25.26 66.16
C GLY A 125 -18.20 -26.39 66.52
N THR A 126 -17.79 -27.35 67.36
CA THR A 126 -18.67 -28.44 67.80
C THR A 126 -19.52 -28.00 68.99
N LEU A 127 -20.85 -28.03 68.88
CA LEU A 127 -21.77 -27.69 69.98
C LEU A 127 -22.14 -28.92 70.79
N ARG A 128 -21.87 -28.88 72.10
CA ARG A 128 -22.17 -29.98 73.01
C ARG A 128 -23.24 -29.55 74.00
N TRP A 129 -24.44 -30.10 73.88
CA TRP A 129 -25.57 -29.72 74.73
C TRP A 129 -25.26 -30.04 76.20
N VAL A 130 -25.34 -29.04 77.07
CA VAL A 130 -25.19 -29.23 78.50
C VAL A 130 -26.55 -29.55 79.09
N SER A 131 -26.71 -30.79 79.51
CA SER A 131 -28.02 -31.39 79.78
C SER A 131 -28.71 -30.87 81.06
N THR A 132 -27.96 -30.31 82.02
CA THR A 132 -28.50 -29.78 83.28
C THR A 132 -27.75 -28.53 83.76
N GLU A 133 -28.42 -27.70 84.56
CA GLU A 133 -27.85 -26.50 85.18
C GLU A 133 -26.71 -26.81 86.16
N ALA A 134 -26.76 -27.95 86.86
CA ALA A 134 -25.70 -28.38 87.78
C ALA A 134 -24.39 -28.63 87.03
N VAL A 135 -24.45 -29.22 85.84
CA VAL A 135 -23.26 -29.45 84.98
C VAL A 135 -22.76 -28.13 84.41
N ALA A 136 -23.65 -27.21 84.01
CA ALA A 136 -23.25 -25.89 83.54
C ALA A 136 -22.54 -25.08 84.65
N THR A 137 -23.05 -25.13 85.87
CA THR A 137 -22.44 -24.51 87.05
C THR A 137 -21.07 -25.12 87.38
N ALA A 138 -20.93 -26.45 87.27
CA ALA A 138 -19.65 -27.11 87.50
C ALA A 138 -18.58 -26.75 86.45
N LEU A 139 -18.99 -26.52 85.19
CA LEU A 139 -18.07 -26.23 84.08
C LEU A 139 -17.74 -24.74 83.93
N PHE A 140 -18.71 -23.86 84.13
CA PHE A 140 -18.59 -22.42 83.88
C PHE A 140 -18.77 -21.55 85.13
N GLY A 141 -18.97 -22.16 86.31
CA GLY A 141 -19.15 -21.47 87.58
C GLY A 141 -20.59 -21.02 87.81
N ALA A 142 -20.86 -20.47 89.01
CA ALA A 142 -22.20 -20.02 89.41
C ALA A 142 -22.81 -18.94 88.49
N SER A 143 -21.98 -18.21 87.74
CA SER A 143 -22.39 -17.19 86.79
C SER A 143 -22.59 -17.70 85.35
N TRP A 144 -22.64 -19.03 85.12
CA TRP A 144 -22.71 -19.64 83.78
C TRP A 144 -23.83 -19.05 82.90
N ALA A 145 -25.00 -18.72 83.47
CA ALA A 145 -26.12 -18.14 82.74
C ALA A 145 -25.77 -16.81 82.06
N SER A 146 -24.89 -16.00 82.68
CA SER A 146 -24.36 -14.76 82.08
C SER A 146 -23.26 -14.99 81.03
N MET A 147 -22.81 -16.24 80.88
CA MET A 147 -21.86 -16.67 79.86
C MET A 147 -22.54 -17.29 78.64
N VAL A 148 -23.88 -17.34 78.62
CA VAL A 148 -24.67 -17.82 77.49
C VAL A 148 -24.92 -16.68 76.51
N GLU A 149 -24.56 -16.88 75.24
CA GLU A 149 -24.78 -15.92 74.16
C GLU A 149 -25.70 -16.50 73.09
N ASP A 150 -26.65 -15.67 72.61
CA ASP A 150 -27.49 -16.06 71.47
C ASP A 150 -26.72 -15.98 70.16
N VAL A 151 -26.70 -17.08 69.42
CA VAL A 151 -26.23 -17.14 68.04
C VAL A 151 -27.46 -16.99 67.14
N PRO A 152 -27.47 -16.07 66.16
CA PRO A 152 -28.56 -16.00 65.20
C PRO A 152 -28.73 -17.32 64.44
N ASP A 153 -29.97 -17.76 64.24
CA ASP A 153 -30.30 -19.06 63.61
C ASP A 153 -29.55 -19.29 62.28
N ALA A 154 -29.39 -18.25 61.46
CA ALA A 154 -28.66 -18.31 60.18
C ALA A 154 -27.16 -18.62 60.30
N PHE A 155 -26.54 -18.37 61.46
CA PHE A 155 -25.14 -18.70 61.72
C PHE A 155 -24.98 -19.96 62.57
N PHE A 156 -26.07 -20.53 63.10
CA PHE A 156 -26.03 -21.80 63.83
C PHE A 156 -25.58 -22.96 62.94
N VAL A 157 -25.87 -22.89 61.63
CA VAL A 157 -25.40 -23.86 60.62
C VAL A 157 -23.88 -23.90 60.45
N ASN A 158 -23.14 -22.91 60.97
CA ASN A 158 -21.67 -22.93 60.99
C ASN A 158 -21.11 -23.87 62.06
N TYR A 159 -21.97 -24.45 62.89
CA TYR A 159 -21.61 -25.35 63.97
C TYR A 159 -22.09 -26.78 63.68
N THR A 160 -21.38 -27.76 64.23
CA THR A 160 -21.80 -29.17 64.22
C THR A 160 -22.23 -29.59 65.61
N VAL A 161 -23.43 -30.13 65.79
CA VAL A 161 -23.87 -30.62 67.11
C VAL A 161 -23.19 -31.96 67.40
N GLY A 162 -22.40 -32.00 68.48
CA GLY A 162 -21.69 -33.17 68.96
C GLY A 162 -22.37 -33.85 70.14
N THR A 163 -21.66 -34.76 70.79
CA THR A 163 -22.16 -35.51 71.95
C THR A 163 -22.49 -34.58 73.11
N SER A 164 -23.62 -34.81 73.78
CA SER A 164 -24.04 -34.01 74.94
C SER A 164 -23.06 -34.16 76.11
N VAL A 165 -23.11 -33.21 77.03
CA VAL A 165 -22.34 -33.18 78.27
C VAL A 165 -23.31 -33.52 79.41
N ALA A 166 -23.18 -34.73 79.94
CA ALA A 166 -24.03 -35.24 81.01
C ALA A 166 -23.38 -35.08 82.39
N ALA A 167 -22.05 -35.01 82.44
CA ALA A 167 -21.25 -34.74 83.62
C ALA A 167 -20.09 -33.78 83.31
N ALA A 168 -19.55 -33.11 84.33
CA ALA A 168 -18.45 -32.14 84.16
C ALA A 168 -17.17 -32.76 83.57
N ALA A 169 -16.93 -34.06 83.77
CA ALA A 169 -15.76 -34.74 83.21
C ALA A 169 -15.83 -34.91 81.67
N ASP A 170 -17.03 -34.87 81.07
CA ASP A 170 -17.24 -35.10 79.63
C ASP A 170 -16.71 -33.94 78.77
N TYR A 171 -16.43 -32.81 79.40
CA TYR A 171 -16.00 -31.58 78.75
C TYR A 171 -14.97 -30.85 79.63
N ASN A 172 -13.70 -30.89 79.22
CA ASN A 172 -12.66 -30.13 79.88
C ASN A 172 -12.54 -28.75 79.21
N LYS A 173 -13.11 -27.73 79.85
CA LYS A 173 -13.15 -26.34 79.38
C LYS A 173 -11.74 -25.79 79.12
N ASP A 174 -10.81 -25.97 80.05
CA ASP A 174 -9.46 -25.42 79.96
C ASP A 174 -8.65 -26.11 78.86
N ALA A 175 -8.84 -27.43 78.70
CA ALA A 175 -8.17 -28.18 77.64
C ALA A 175 -8.63 -27.76 76.24
N VAL A 176 -9.93 -27.58 76.00
CA VAL A 176 -10.41 -27.16 74.68
C VAL A 176 -10.10 -25.68 74.41
N LEU A 177 -10.07 -24.83 75.44
CA LEU A 177 -9.63 -23.44 75.33
C LEU A 177 -8.13 -23.35 74.99
N ALA A 178 -7.30 -24.15 75.65
CA ALA A 178 -5.87 -24.23 75.39
C ALA A 178 -5.56 -24.80 74.00
N ALA A 179 -6.34 -25.78 73.53
CA ALA A 179 -6.22 -26.35 72.19
C ALA A 179 -6.61 -25.35 71.08
N ALA A 180 -7.55 -24.44 71.35
CA ALA A 180 -7.99 -23.40 70.43
C ALA A 180 -7.09 -22.14 70.50
N SER A 181 -5.79 -22.29 70.26
CA SER A 181 -4.80 -21.20 70.39
C SER A 181 -4.94 -20.10 69.33
N SER A 182 -5.50 -20.42 68.16
CA SER A 182 -5.79 -19.47 67.09
C SER A 182 -6.94 -19.98 66.22
N ILE A 183 -7.51 -19.11 65.38
CA ILE A 183 -8.54 -19.50 64.41
C ILE A 183 -7.97 -20.47 63.37
N ASN A 184 -6.69 -20.33 63.00
CA ASN A 184 -6.00 -21.31 62.15
C ASN A 184 -5.98 -22.70 62.77
N THR A 185 -5.72 -22.80 64.08
CA THR A 185 -5.69 -24.08 64.81
C THR A 185 -7.09 -24.68 64.94
N ASP A 186 -8.07 -23.88 65.35
CA ASP A 186 -9.45 -24.36 65.59
C ASP A 186 -10.16 -24.81 64.32
N LYS A 187 -9.98 -24.08 63.22
CA LYS A 187 -10.58 -24.42 61.92
C LYS A 187 -9.68 -25.24 61.01
N ASN A 188 -8.49 -25.62 61.48
CA ASN A 188 -7.53 -26.40 60.71
C ASN A 188 -7.18 -25.76 59.36
N LEU A 189 -6.98 -24.44 59.36
CA LEU A 189 -6.75 -23.63 58.15
C LEU A 189 -5.28 -23.62 57.72
N GLY A 190 -4.38 -24.25 58.47
CA GLY A 190 -3.09 -24.65 57.95
C GLY A 190 -3.28 -25.98 57.22
N GLY A 191 -3.01 -26.03 55.93
CA GLY A 191 -2.98 -27.29 55.20
C GLY A 191 -2.09 -28.29 55.92
N THR A 192 -2.73 -29.32 56.49
CA THR A 192 -2.25 -30.45 57.33
C THR A 192 -2.41 -30.31 58.86
N ALA A 193 -3.03 -31.35 59.43
CA ALA A 193 -3.72 -31.46 60.72
C ALA A 193 -2.84 -31.38 62.00
N PRO A 194 -3.43 -31.14 63.20
CA PRO A 194 -2.68 -30.77 64.41
C PRO A 194 -2.43 -31.92 65.42
N ALA A 195 -1.25 -31.94 66.07
CA ALA A 195 -1.02 -31.98 67.53
C ALA A 195 0.49 -31.89 67.92
N ALA A 196 0.87 -30.76 68.54
CA ALA A 196 1.92 -30.42 69.56
C ALA A 196 3.32 -31.14 69.65
N PRO A 197 4.33 -30.45 70.21
CA PRO A 197 5.53 -29.96 69.55
C PRO A 197 6.69 -30.99 69.49
N VAL A 198 7.16 -31.26 68.29
CA VAL A 198 8.58 -31.49 68.04
C VAL A 198 8.90 -30.53 66.90
N GLY A 199 9.93 -29.69 67.04
CA GLY A 199 10.43 -28.94 65.89
C GLY A 199 10.80 -29.91 64.75
N PRO A 200 11.14 -29.41 63.55
CA PRO A 200 11.59 -30.27 62.45
C PRO A 200 12.61 -31.29 62.98
N ALA A 201 12.21 -32.56 63.07
CA ALA A 201 13.03 -33.61 63.63
C ALA A 201 13.55 -34.43 62.46
N VAL A 202 14.85 -34.35 62.23
CA VAL A 202 15.52 -35.20 61.25
C VAL A 202 16.00 -36.44 61.99
N MET A 203 15.37 -37.58 61.71
CA MET A 203 15.80 -38.89 62.17
C MET A 203 16.89 -39.38 61.24
N SER A 204 18.06 -39.71 61.78
CA SER A 204 19.17 -40.28 61.01
C SER A 204 19.37 -41.75 61.34
N ALA A 205 19.54 -42.56 60.30
CA ALA A 205 19.90 -43.95 60.40
C ALA A 205 20.95 -44.32 59.34
N MET A 206 21.58 -45.48 59.49
CA MET A 206 22.32 -46.09 58.39
C MET A 206 21.35 -46.43 57.26
N ASP A 207 21.69 -46.03 56.04
CA ASP A 207 20.98 -46.49 54.86
C ASP A 207 21.36 -47.94 54.54
N GLY A 208 20.38 -48.78 54.20
CA GLY A 208 20.59 -50.20 53.87
C GLY A 208 21.46 -50.44 52.62
N GLY A 209 21.69 -49.40 51.81
CA GLY A 209 22.64 -49.40 50.69
C GLY A 209 24.05 -48.92 51.04
N SER A 210 24.39 -48.80 52.33
CA SER A 210 25.77 -48.56 52.79
C SER A 210 26.69 -49.73 52.42
N PRO A 211 27.93 -49.49 52.00
CA PRO A 211 28.82 -50.57 51.57
C PRO A 211 29.28 -51.44 52.73
N ALA A 212 29.38 -52.75 52.48
CA ALA A 212 30.02 -53.69 53.39
C ALA A 212 31.55 -53.50 53.37
N SER A 213 32.25 -54.05 54.38
CA SER A 213 33.71 -54.04 54.44
C SER A 213 34.34 -54.59 53.15
N ALA A 214 35.27 -53.82 52.58
CA ALA A 214 35.93 -54.14 51.33
C ALA A 214 37.38 -53.64 51.32
N THR A 215 38.16 -54.15 50.37
CA THR A 215 39.52 -53.65 50.11
C THR A 215 39.47 -52.49 49.11
N ILE A 216 40.14 -51.39 49.43
CA ILE A 216 40.16 -50.16 48.64
C ILE A 216 41.61 -49.80 48.26
N PRO A 217 41.89 -49.42 47.00
CA PRO A 217 43.25 -49.06 46.60
C PRO A 217 43.64 -47.67 47.12
N ALA A 218 44.94 -47.47 47.32
CA ALA A 218 45.50 -46.14 47.54
C ALA A 218 45.21 -45.21 46.34
N LEU A 219 45.15 -43.90 46.58
CA LEU A 219 44.77 -42.86 45.59
C LEU A 219 43.32 -42.95 45.07
N ALA A 220 42.53 -43.94 45.50
CA ALA A 220 41.12 -44.02 45.16
C ALA A 220 40.35 -42.84 45.75
N THR A 221 39.50 -42.23 44.93
CA THR A 221 38.75 -41.03 45.32
C THR A 221 37.26 -41.28 45.27
N ASN A 222 36.55 -40.51 46.09
CA ASN A 222 35.12 -40.69 46.36
C ASN A 222 34.78 -42.14 46.77
N VAL A 223 35.68 -42.81 47.50
CA VAL A 223 35.41 -44.14 48.05
C VAL A 223 34.26 -44.01 49.04
N ILE A 224 33.17 -44.73 48.81
CA ILE A 224 32.00 -44.66 49.68
C ILE A 224 32.32 -45.45 50.96
N PHE A 225 32.21 -44.78 52.11
CA PHE A 225 32.39 -45.43 53.41
C PHE A 225 31.06 -45.69 54.10
N ALA A 226 30.09 -44.77 53.99
CA ALA A 226 28.77 -44.92 54.60
C ALA A 226 27.71 -44.17 53.81
N LYS A 227 26.45 -44.60 53.91
CA LYS A 227 25.30 -43.82 53.44
C LYS A 227 24.40 -43.50 54.63
N LEU A 228 24.16 -42.21 54.84
CA LEU A 228 23.34 -41.66 55.91
C LEU A 228 21.93 -41.42 55.38
N LYS A 229 20.96 -42.16 55.90
CA LYS A 229 19.54 -41.92 55.63
C LYS A 229 19.02 -40.88 56.62
N LEU A 230 18.47 -39.79 56.11
CA LEU A 230 17.81 -38.72 56.83
C LEU A 230 16.31 -38.79 56.53
N SER A 231 15.48 -38.91 57.55
CA SER A 231 14.03 -39.01 57.44
C SER A 231 13.35 -37.89 58.22
N GLY A 232 12.26 -37.34 57.68
CA GLY A 232 11.44 -36.32 58.34
C GLY A 232 11.35 -35.03 57.52
N SER A 233 11.33 -33.90 58.20
CA SER A 233 11.28 -32.57 57.59
C SER A 233 12.29 -31.64 58.24
N GLY A 234 13.00 -30.82 57.47
CA GLY A 234 13.95 -29.83 57.98
C GLY A 234 15.10 -29.57 57.01
N THR A 235 16.01 -28.66 57.37
CA THR A 235 17.21 -28.39 56.57
C THR A 235 18.46 -28.70 57.39
N VAL A 236 19.28 -29.64 56.93
CA VAL A 236 20.60 -29.90 57.54
C VAL A 236 21.56 -28.80 57.09
N SER A 237 22.07 -28.05 58.06
CA SER A 237 22.99 -26.92 57.88
C SER A 237 24.46 -27.26 58.17
N GLY A 238 24.73 -28.40 58.80
CA GLY A 238 26.08 -28.88 59.03
C GLY A 238 26.14 -30.37 59.40
N LEU A 239 27.27 -30.99 59.11
CA LEU A 239 27.55 -32.40 59.43
C LEU A 239 29.00 -32.53 59.93
N LYS A 240 29.24 -33.33 60.97
CA LYS A 240 30.58 -33.76 61.36
C LYS A 240 30.73 -35.26 61.13
N VAL A 241 31.66 -35.63 60.27
CA VAL A 241 31.99 -37.03 59.99
C VAL A 241 33.23 -37.40 60.80
N THR A 242 33.14 -38.47 61.58
CA THR A 242 34.23 -38.94 62.43
C THR A 242 34.90 -40.17 61.80
N ARG A 243 36.23 -40.17 61.72
CA ARG A 243 37.04 -41.33 61.34
C ARG A 243 37.36 -42.18 62.55
N THR A 244 37.28 -43.50 62.37
CA THR A 244 37.72 -44.51 63.34
C THR A 244 38.33 -45.70 62.63
N GLY A 245 38.74 -46.71 63.41
CA GLY A 245 39.48 -47.87 62.94
C GLY A 245 40.99 -47.69 63.12
N LEU A 246 41.74 -48.74 62.81
CA LEU A 246 43.20 -48.78 62.92
C LEU A 246 43.80 -48.13 61.66
N ALA A 247 43.72 -46.80 61.61
CA ALA A 247 44.20 -45.96 60.52
C ALA A 247 44.63 -44.60 61.08
N ALA A 248 45.54 -43.90 60.41
CA ALA A 248 45.89 -42.52 60.71
C ALA A 248 44.93 -41.55 59.98
N ASP A 249 44.79 -40.31 60.49
CA ASP A 249 43.98 -39.29 59.81
C ASP A 249 44.55 -38.94 58.43
N THR A 250 45.87 -39.06 58.26
CA THR A 250 46.59 -38.83 57.00
C THR A 250 46.30 -39.87 55.92
N ASP A 251 45.65 -40.99 56.27
CA ASP A 251 45.29 -42.04 55.30
C ASP A 251 44.13 -41.60 54.40
N LEU A 252 43.39 -40.58 54.83
CA LEU A 252 42.40 -39.89 54.02
C LEU A 252 42.90 -38.48 53.70
N SER A 253 43.03 -38.19 52.40
CA SER A 253 43.34 -36.83 51.95
C SER A 253 42.16 -35.89 52.20
N ASN A 254 40.93 -36.36 51.95
CA ASN A 254 39.70 -35.60 52.16
C ASN A 254 38.52 -36.52 52.51
N VAL A 255 37.52 -35.95 53.15
CA VAL A 255 36.16 -36.49 53.31
C VAL A 255 35.18 -35.59 52.55
N LYS A 256 34.16 -36.18 51.94
CA LYS A 256 33.17 -35.51 51.10
C LYS A 256 31.77 -36.07 51.41
N ILE A 257 30.76 -35.23 51.19
CA ILE A 257 29.34 -35.62 51.27
C ILE A 257 28.72 -35.47 49.89
N PHE A 258 27.92 -36.44 49.47
CA PHE A 258 27.17 -36.39 48.21
C PHE A 258 25.68 -36.57 48.44
N ASP A 259 24.86 -35.86 47.65
CA ASP A 259 23.43 -36.10 47.45
C ASP A 259 23.26 -36.65 46.03
N GLY A 260 22.97 -37.95 45.91
CA GLY A 260 23.12 -38.67 44.65
C GLY A 260 24.57 -38.60 44.13
N THR A 261 24.77 -37.99 42.96
CA THR A 261 26.08 -37.75 42.32
C THR A 261 26.65 -36.36 42.62
N THR A 262 25.89 -35.47 43.27
CA THR A 262 26.26 -34.08 43.51
C THR A 262 26.98 -33.95 44.84
N GLN A 263 28.23 -33.45 44.81
CA GLN A 263 28.97 -33.14 46.04
C GLN A 263 28.32 -31.96 46.76
N LEU A 264 28.13 -32.08 48.07
CA LEU A 264 27.63 -31.03 48.95
C LEU A 264 28.78 -30.36 49.69
N GLY A 265 28.84 -29.03 49.60
CA GLY A 265 29.92 -28.25 50.21
C GLY A 265 31.30 -28.55 49.62
N THR A 266 32.34 -28.03 50.26
CA THR A 266 33.73 -28.31 49.90
C THR A 266 34.24 -29.57 50.60
N SER A 267 35.22 -30.23 49.98
CA SER A 267 35.94 -31.35 50.58
C SER A 267 36.61 -30.91 51.90
N GLN A 268 36.53 -31.74 52.93
CA GLN A 268 37.07 -31.43 54.27
C GLN A 268 38.20 -32.37 54.64
N THR A 269 39.25 -31.86 55.26
CA THR A 269 40.28 -32.69 55.89
C THR A 269 39.83 -33.12 57.30
N LEU A 270 40.48 -34.16 57.84
CA LEU A 270 40.28 -34.56 59.23
C LEU A 270 41.09 -33.64 60.14
N ASN A 271 40.45 -33.13 61.20
CA ASN A 271 41.11 -32.36 62.25
C ASN A 271 41.73 -33.27 63.32
N ALA A 272 42.39 -32.68 64.33
CA ALA A 272 43.02 -33.42 65.42
C ALA A 272 42.05 -34.24 66.32
N ALA A 273 40.74 -34.03 66.18
CA ALA A 273 39.70 -34.85 66.82
C ALA A 273 39.20 -35.98 65.91
N HIS A 274 39.89 -36.26 64.80
CA HIS A 274 39.51 -37.23 63.77
C HIS A 274 38.18 -36.89 63.07
N GLN A 275 37.82 -35.60 63.00
CA GLN A 275 36.55 -35.13 62.43
C GLN A 275 36.74 -34.28 61.17
N ALA A 276 35.94 -34.54 60.15
CA ALA A 276 35.71 -33.66 59.01
C ALA A 276 34.43 -32.86 59.24
N VAL A 277 34.53 -31.53 59.24
CA VAL A 277 33.44 -30.62 59.65
C VAL A 277 32.89 -29.88 58.45
N PHE A 278 31.65 -30.17 58.08
CA PHE A 278 30.91 -29.50 57.01
C PHE A 278 29.94 -28.48 57.60
N THR A 279 30.05 -27.22 57.19
CA THR A 279 29.18 -26.12 57.62
C THR A 279 28.51 -25.47 56.41
N GLY A 280 27.43 -24.72 56.65
CA GLY A 280 26.71 -24.00 55.58
C GLY A 280 26.04 -24.92 54.56
N LEU A 281 25.76 -26.16 54.94
CA LEU A 281 24.98 -27.07 54.10
C LEU A 281 23.54 -26.54 53.97
N ALA A 282 22.87 -26.89 52.87
CA ALA A 282 21.47 -26.50 52.64
C ALA A 282 20.65 -27.72 52.21
N VAL A 283 20.83 -28.84 52.92
CA VAL A 283 20.18 -30.09 52.55
C VAL A 283 18.75 -30.10 53.08
N ALA A 284 17.80 -29.77 52.21
CA ALA A 284 16.39 -29.93 52.51
C ALA A 284 16.03 -31.43 52.59
N VAL A 285 15.44 -31.81 53.72
CA VAL A 285 14.85 -33.13 53.99
C VAL A 285 13.34 -32.94 53.99
N SER A 286 12.65 -33.70 53.15
CA SER A 286 11.19 -33.77 53.05
C SER A 286 10.81 -35.21 52.71
N GLY A 287 10.52 -36.01 53.74
CA GLY A 287 10.47 -37.47 53.65
C GLY A 287 11.84 -38.09 53.88
N ASP A 288 12.22 -39.07 53.07
CA ASP A 288 13.52 -39.76 53.14
C ASP A 288 14.53 -39.14 52.19
N LYS A 289 15.76 -38.95 52.64
CA LYS A 289 16.88 -38.45 51.85
C LYS A 289 18.17 -39.16 52.24
N THR A 290 18.91 -39.67 51.25
CA THR A 290 20.16 -40.41 51.50
C THR A 290 21.36 -39.57 51.09
N LEU A 291 22.26 -39.32 52.04
CA LEU A 291 23.55 -38.69 51.81
C LEU A 291 24.65 -39.75 51.79
N THR A 292 25.58 -39.65 50.86
CA THR A 292 26.73 -40.55 50.74
C THR A 292 27.96 -39.90 51.37
N ILE A 293 28.56 -40.55 52.35
CA ILE A 293 29.83 -40.17 52.98
C ILE A 293 30.95 -40.89 52.24
N ALA A 294 31.80 -40.12 51.60
CA ALA A 294 32.92 -40.64 50.82
C ALA A 294 34.25 -40.05 51.27
N GLY A 295 35.35 -40.77 51.02
CA GLY A 295 36.70 -40.33 51.33
C GLY A 295 37.65 -40.54 50.16
N ASP A 296 38.68 -39.69 50.09
CA ASP A 296 39.80 -39.86 49.16
C ASP A 296 40.97 -40.51 49.92
N VAL A 297 41.37 -41.70 49.49
CA VAL A 297 42.48 -42.45 50.10
C VAL A 297 43.80 -41.81 49.67
N ALA A 298 44.66 -41.49 50.64
CA ALA A 298 45.98 -40.95 50.36
C ALA A 298 46.87 -41.96 49.60
N ALA A 299 47.97 -41.47 49.02
CA ALA A 299 49.00 -42.34 48.47
C ALA A 299 49.61 -43.22 49.57
N ILE A 300 50.25 -44.35 49.20
CA ILE A 300 51.03 -45.12 50.18
C ILE A 300 52.42 -44.52 50.35
N GLY A 301 52.84 -44.27 51.59
CA GLY A 301 54.16 -43.72 51.91
C GLY A 301 54.27 -43.20 53.35
N THR A 302 55.45 -42.70 53.73
CA THR A 302 55.67 -42.13 55.07
C THR A 302 54.86 -40.85 55.26
N GLY A 303 53.95 -40.84 56.24
CA GLY A 303 53.02 -39.72 56.48
C GLY A 303 51.82 -39.70 55.53
N ALA A 304 51.53 -40.83 54.88
CA ALA A 304 50.39 -41.05 54.00
C ALA A 304 49.73 -42.40 54.36
N ALA A 305 48.84 -42.95 53.52
CA ALA A 305 48.12 -44.20 53.83
C ALA A 305 49.06 -45.40 53.99
N THR A 306 48.75 -46.34 54.90
CA THR A 306 49.49 -47.62 54.99
C THR A 306 48.64 -48.77 54.49
N ALA A 307 49.24 -49.67 53.68
CA ALA A 307 48.54 -50.88 53.25
C ALA A 307 48.21 -51.77 54.45
N GLY A 308 46.96 -52.24 54.52
CA GLY A 308 46.43 -53.00 55.64
C GLY A 308 45.65 -52.17 56.67
N ASP A 309 45.74 -50.84 56.63
CA ASP A 309 45.01 -49.97 57.55
C ASP A 309 43.49 -50.09 57.34
N LEU A 310 42.75 -49.99 58.44
CA LEU A 310 41.29 -50.15 58.48
C LEU A 310 40.63 -48.81 58.76
N ILE A 311 40.01 -48.23 57.73
CA ILE A 311 39.34 -46.93 57.79
C ILE A 311 37.82 -47.13 57.90
N THR A 312 37.19 -46.48 58.87
CA THR A 312 35.73 -46.41 59.00
C THR A 312 35.29 -44.96 59.17
N LEU A 313 34.31 -44.51 58.37
CA LEU A 313 33.69 -43.19 58.51
C LEU A 313 32.23 -43.32 58.98
N GLY A 314 31.77 -42.34 59.74
CA GLY A 314 30.41 -42.31 60.26
C GLY A 314 30.06 -41.01 60.98
N ILE A 315 28.84 -40.98 61.54
CA ILE A 315 28.36 -39.91 62.42
C ILE A 315 28.33 -40.44 63.85
N GLU A 316 28.99 -39.78 64.79
CA GLU A 316 29.19 -40.31 66.14
C GLU A 316 28.02 -40.05 67.07
N SER A 317 27.37 -38.89 66.91
CA SER A 317 26.28 -38.46 67.79
C SER A 317 25.24 -37.61 67.07
N ALA A 318 24.07 -37.44 67.69
CA ALA A 318 23.03 -36.53 67.19
C ALA A 318 23.52 -35.07 67.07
N ALA A 319 24.46 -34.65 67.92
CA ALA A 319 25.02 -33.29 67.91
C ALA A 319 25.94 -33.03 66.70
N ASP A 320 26.39 -34.08 66.01
CA ASP A 320 27.17 -33.99 64.79
C ASP A 320 26.32 -33.68 63.55
N ILE A 321 24.99 -33.62 63.70
CA ILE A 321 24.04 -33.17 62.67
C ILE A 321 23.46 -31.83 63.11
N THR A 322 23.81 -30.75 62.41
CA THR A 322 23.27 -29.41 62.67
C THR A 322 22.08 -29.15 61.76
N LEU A 323 20.94 -28.75 62.33
CA LEU A 323 19.75 -28.32 61.58
C LEU A 323 19.63 -26.80 61.60
N ALA A 324 19.07 -26.21 60.54
CA ALA A 324 18.75 -24.78 60.50
C ALA A 324 17.71 -24.39 61.58
N SER A 325 16.81 -25.32 61.91
CA SER A 325 15.90 -25.26 63.06
C SER A 325 15.44 -26.68 63.43
N GLY A 326 15.13 -26.94 64.71
CA GLY A 326 14.72 -28.26 65.20
C GLY A 326 15.85 -29.08 65.83
N SER A 327 15.68 -30.40 65.94
CA SER A 327 16.63 -31.31 66.61
C SER A 327 16.86 -32.59 65.80
N ALA A 328 18.11 -33.03 65.67
CA ALA A 328 18.44 -34.33 65.08
C ALA A 328 18.29 -35.46 66.12
N SER A 329 17.83 -36.64 65.70
CA SER A 329 17.70 -37.83 66.55
C SER A 329 17.99 -39.10 65.76
N GLY A 330 18.25 -40.23 66.41
CA GLY A 330 18.61 -41.49 65.75
C GLY A 330 19.38 -42.44 66.66
N THR A 331 19.74 -43.62 66.14
CA THR A 331 20.61 -44.57 66.82
C THR A 331 22.05 -44.33 66.38
N PHE A 332 22.87 -43.80 67.29
CA PHE A 332 24.28 -43.50 67.05
C PHE A 332 25.19 -44.45 67.85
N PRO A 333 26.43 -44.71 67.39
CA PRO A 333 27.05 -44.15 66.19
C PRO A 333 26.56 -44.82 64.90
N ILE A 334 26.45 -44.04 63.82
CA ILE A 334 26.08 -44.51 62.47
C ILE A 334 27.38 -44.70 61.69
N ARG A 335 27.86 -45.94 61.54
CA ARG A 335 29.18 -46.27 60.97
C ARG A 335 29.08 -47.27 59.85
N GLY A 336 29.77 -47.01 58.74
CA GLY A 336 29.89 -47.97 57.64
C GLY A 336 30.76 -49.19 57.97
N GLY A 337 30.89 -50.09 57.01
CA GLY A 337 31.87 -51.18 57.10
C GLY A 337 33.31 -50.63 57.10
N ALA A 338 34.21 -51.30 57.82
CA ALA A 338 35.63 -50.97 57.80
C ALA A 338 36.23 -51.31 56.43
N MET A 339 36.91 -50.35 55.79
CA MET A 339 37.58 -50.54 54.51
C MET A 339 39.09 -50.72 54.72
N THR A 340 39.66 -51.74 54.08
CA THR A 340 41.10 -52.06 54.18
C THR A 340 41.87 -51.45 53.02
N VAL A 341 42.89 -50.64 53.30
CA VAL A 341 43.74 -50.03 52.26
C VAL A 341 44.64 -51.08 51.61
N SER A 342 44.76 -51.04 50.28
CA SER A 342 45.60 -51.94 49.47
C SER A 342 46.65 -51.20 48.66
N SER A 343 47.77 -51.88 48.37
CA SER A 343 48.85 -51.39 47.51
C SER A 343 48.58 -51.49 46.01
N VAL A 344 47.34 -51.77 45.59
CA VAL A 344 46.96 -51.79 44.17
C VAL A 344 46.96 -50.37 43.61
N THR A 345 47.67 -50.17 42.49
CA THR A 345 47.69 -48.91 41.75
C THR A 345 46.51 -48.83 40.80
N ILE A 346 45.68 -47.81 40.95
CA ILE A 346 44.62 -47.46 39.98
C ILE A 346 45.16 -46.58 38.84
N GLY A 347 44.36 -46.36 37.81
CA GLY A 347 44.67 -45.44 36.71
C GLY A 347 44.83 -43.99 37.14
N GLY A 348 45.38 -43.19 36.22
CA GLY A 348 45.54 -41.75 36.40
C GLY A 348 44.83 -40.96 35.30
N ALA A 349 44.54 -39.70 35.58
CA ALA A 349 44.06 -38.73 34.60
C ALA A 349 44.83 -37.42 34.78
N THR A 350 45.26 -36.81 33.67
CA THR A 350 46.00 -35.55 33.69
C THR A 350 45.25 -34.48 32.90
N LEU A 351 45.05 -33.31 33.50
CA LEU A 351 44.39 -32.15 32.87
C LEU A 351 45.43 -31.27 32.21
N PHE A 352 45.26 -31.08 30.91
CA PHE A 352 46.01 -30.14 30.10
C PHE A 352 45.10 -29.02 29.61
N ARG A 353 45.73 -27.93 29.19
CA ARG A 353 45.07 -26.89 28.41
C ARG A 353 44.58 -27.48 27.07
N GLY A 354 43.33 -27.19 26.70
CA GLY A 354 42.84 -27.44 25.35
C GLY A 354 43.40 -26.43 24.34
N ALA A 355 43.52 -26.81 23.07
CA ALA A 355 44.09 -25.96 22.02
C ALA A 355 43.28 -24.66 21.76
N ASP A 356 41.95 -24.72 21.96
CA ASP A 356 41.03 -23.62 21.70
C ASP A 356 40.67 -22.83 22.97
N MET A 357 41.28 -23.15 24.11
CA MET A 357 41.02 -22.40 25.35
C MET A 357 41.50 -20.94 25.17
N PRO A 358 40.67 -19.93 25.47
CA PRO A 358 41.13 -18.53 25.46
C PRO A 358 42.36 -18.35 26.37
N THR A 359 43.40 -17.71 25.85
CA THR A 359 44.67 -17.44 26.56
C THR A 359 44.87 -15.95 26.89
N THR A 360 44.01 -15.11 26.33
CA THR A 360 43.94 -13.65 26.52
C THR A 360 42.48 -13.24 26.69
N ASP A 361 42.25 -12.02 27.18
CA ASP A 361 40.91 -11.42 27.18
C ASP A 361 40.55 -10.94 25.76
N ASN A 362 39.63 -11.65 25.12
CA ASN A 362 39.26 -11.45 23.72
C ASN A 362 38.06 -10.51 23.54
N GLN A 363 37.54 -9.93 24.61
CA GLN A 363 36.42 -8.98 24.59
C GLN A 363 35.18 -9.48 23.83
N PRO A 364 34.54 -10.60 24.21
CA PRO A 364 33.36 -11.11 23.50
C PRO A 364 32.24 -10.07 23.41
N ALA A 365 31.52 -10.07 22.29
CA ALA A 365 30.35 -9.22 22.10
C ALA A 365 29.27 -9.50 23.17
N PRO A 366 28.49 -8.49 23.60
CA PRO A 366 27.47 -8.65 24.65
C PRO A 366 26.41 -9.71 24.39
N ASP A 367 26.18 -10.05 23.13
CA ASP A 367 25.21 -10.99 22.61
C ASP A 367 25.87 -12.23 21.97
N ALA A 368 27.15 -12.49 22.27
CA ALA A 368 27.86 -13.63 21.72
C ALA A 368 27.15 -14.95 22.08
N VAL A 369 26.88 -15.75 21.06
CA VAL A 369 26.24 -17.07 21.16
C VAL A 369 27.31 -18.15 21.16
N ASP A 370 27.18 -19.16 22.04
CA ASP A 370 28.08 -20.32 22.13
C ASP A 370 29.57 -19.94 22.23
N TYR A 371 29.86 -18.84 22.93
CA TYR A 371 31.24 -18.41 23.16
C TYR A 371 31.97 -19.41 24.04
N ARG A 372 33.17 -19.84 23.63
CA ARG A 372 33.99 -20.81 24.35
C ARG A 372 34.77 -20.12 25.46
N PHE A 373 34.37 -20.35 26.71
CA PHE A 373 35.06 -19.78 27.88
C PHE A 373 36.21 -20.65 28.35
N THR A 374 36.06 -21.98 28.29
CA THR A 374 37.06 -22.93 28.81
C THR A 374 37.10 -24.19 27.97
N GLN A 375 38.31 -24.73 27.74
CA GLN A 375 38.52 -26.06 27.17
C GLN A 375 39.57 -26.82 27.98
N VAL A 376 39.24 -28.04 28.38
CA VAL A 376 40.14 -28.97 29.07
C VAL A 376 40.47 -30.15 28.16
N ARG A 377 41.74 -30.55 28.14
CA ARG A 377 42.18 -31.82 27.55
C ARG A 377 42.52 -32.80 28.67
N ILE A 378 41.72 -33.84 28.82
CA ILE A 378 41.90 -34.91 29.81
C ILE A 378 42.67 -36.04 29.14
N GLN A 379 43.84 -36.40 29.67
CA GLN A 379 44.62 -37.55 29.21
C GLN A 379 44.48 -38.72 30.18
N ALA A 380 44.10 -39.89 29.68
CA ALA A 380 44.12 -41.12 30.46
C ALA A 380 45.56 -41.65 30.62
N GLY A 381 45.91 -42.13 31.82
CA GLY A 381 47.19 -42.78 32.07
C GLY A 381 47.34 -44.11 31.33
N SER A 382 48.49 -44.79 31.50
CA SER A 382 48.80 -46.06 30.82
C SER A 382 48.27 -47.31 31.53
N THR A 383 47.73 -47.18 32.75
CA THR A 383 47.32 -48.31 33.59
C THR A 383 45.97 -48.91 33.15
N GLU A 384 44.95 -48.08 32.95
CA GLU A 384 43.59 -48.53 32.63
C GLU A 384 42.80 -47.47 31.85
N ASP A 385 41.73 -47.92 31.19
CA ASP A 385 40.73 -47.03 30.59
C ASP A 385 40.00 -46.27 31.70
N ILE A 386 39.61 -45.03 31.41
CA ILE A 386 38.88 -44.18 32.34
C ILE A 386 37.53 -43.80 31.76
N THR A 387 36.58 -43.47 32.63
CA THR A 387 35.27 -42.93 32.24
C THR A 387 35.03 -41.61 32.96
N VAL A 388 34.78 -40.54 32.21
CA VAL A 388 34.31 -39.26 32.78
C VAL A 388 32.82 -39.37 33.05
N LYS A 389 32.43 -39.22 34.32
CA LYS A 389 31.04 -39.36 34.79
C LYS A 389 30.34 -38.02 34.94
N GLN A 390 31.07 -36.98 35.34
CA GLN A 390 30.52 -35.66 35.59
C GLN A 390 31.58 -34.58 35.34
N VAL A 391 31.13 -33.42 34.84
CA VAL A 391 31.90 -32.16 34.79
C VAL A 391 31.04 -31.08 35.43
N THR A 392 31.58 -30.33 36.38
CA THR A 392 30.95 -29.12 36.89
C THR A 392 31.75 -27.90 36.48
N ALA A 393 31.13 -26.96 35.77
CA ALA A 393 31.73 -25.67 35.44
C ALA A 393 31.23 -24.61 36.42
N ILE A 394 32.15 -23.89 37.04
CA ILE A 394 31.86 -22.85 38.04
C ILE A 394 32.09 -21.50 37.38
N GLN A 395 31.05 -20.68 37.33
CA GLN A 395 31.19 -19.32 36.83
C GLN A 395 32.04 -18.49 37.77
N ALA A 396 32.97 -17.75 37.19
CA ALA A 396 33.81 -16.76 37.86
C ALA A 396 33.72 -15.43 37.11
N GLY A 397 33.91 -14.32 37.84
CA GLY A 397 33.82 -12.96 37.31
C GLY A 397 32.67 -12.15 37.92
N THR A 398 32.35 -11.03 37.28
CA THR A 398 31.33 -10.05 37.76
C THR A 398 29.98 -10.22 37.09
N ALA A 399 29.86 -11.07 36.05
CA ALA A 399 28.59 -11.39 35.46
C ALA A 399 27.69 -12.15 36.45
N THR A 400 26.41 -11.79 36.44
CA THR A 400 25.35 -12.45 37.20
C THR A 400 24.84 -13.67 36.44
N THR A 401 24.15 -14.58 37.13
CA THR A 401 23.60 -15.78 36.49
C THR A 401 22.54 -15.50 35.42
N SER A 402 21.91 -14.31 35.44
CA SER A 402 21.01 -13.85 34.38
C SER A 402 21.71 -13.36 33.11
N ASP A 403 23.01 -13.05 33.18
CA ASP A 403 23.80 -12.61 32.04
C ASP A 403 24.27 -13.76 31.15
N ILE A 404 24.10 -15.00 31.62
CA ILE A 404 24.63 -16.21 31.00
C ILE A 404 23.48 -17.18 30.76
N LYS A 405 23.31 -17.56 29.50
CA LYS A 405 22.29 -18.50 29.03
C LYS A 405 22.97 -19.65 28.31
N ASP A 406 22.25 -20.77 28.20
CA ASP A 406 22.65 -21.91 27.38
C ASP A 406 24.10 -22.38 27.62
N VAL A 407 24.44 -22.67 28.88
CA VAL A 407 25.77 -23.22 29.21
C VAL A 407 25.86 -24.65 28.68
N LYS A 408 26.71 -24.90 27.69
CA LYS A 408 26.83 -26.17 26.98
C LYS A 408 28.14 -26.86 27.30
N LEU A 409 28.07 -28.19 27.50
CA LEU A 409 29.24 -29.06 27.49
C LEU A 409 29.40 -29.67 26.10
N LYS A 410 30.50 -29.34 25.42
CA LYS A 410 30.86 -29.89 24.11
C LYS A 410 31.97 -30.92 24.25
N ASN A 411 31.83 -32.06 23.59
CA ASN A 411 32.94 -32.99 23.36
C ASN A 411 33.61 -32.63 22.04
N ASP A 412 34.69 -31.85 22.10
CA ASP A 412 35.42 -31.42 20.91
C ASP A 412 36.15 -32.58 20.21
N THR A 413 36.45 -33.68 20.90
CA THR A 413 37.00 -34.89 20.25
C THR A 413 36.02 -35.52 19.26
N SER A 414 34.71 -35.47 19.57
CA SER A 414 33.65 -36.00 18.68
C SER A 414 32.90 -34.93 17.88
N GLY A 415 33.07 -33.65 18.21
CA GLY A 415 32.32 -32.53 17.64
C GLY A 415 30.91 -32.30 18.21
N THR A 416 30.46 -33.11 19.18
CA THR A 416 29.06 -33.11 19.66
C THR A 416 28.81 -32.23 20.88
N ILE A 417 27.63 -31.60 20.97
CA ILE A 417 27.13 -31.01 22.22
C ILE A 417 26.53 -32.14 23.06
N ILE A 418 27.08 -32.37 24.25
CA ILE A 418 26.68 -33.47 25.13
C ILE A 418 25.45 -33.08 25.95
N ALA A 419 25.44 -31.84 26.45
CA ALA A 419 24.37 -31.31 27.29
C ALA A 419 24.29 -29.79 27.17
N THR A 420 23.09 -29.24 27.35
CA THR A 420 22.80 -27.80 27.41
C THR A 420 22.06 -27.51 28.71
N LEU A 421 22.55 -26.53 29.46
CA LEU A 421 21.89 -25.98 30.64
C LEU A 421 21.32 -24.60 30.27
N PRO A 422 19.99 -24.46 30.08
CA PRO A 422 19.39 -23.23 29.55
C PRO A 422 19.65 -22.00 30.44
N THR A 423 19.67 -22.19 31.76
CA THR A 423 19.86 -21.13 32.75
C THR A 423 20.88 -21.55 33.80
N LEU A 424 21.85 -20.68 34.09
CA LEU A 424 22.81 -20.92 35.17
C LEU A 424 22.11 -20.80 36.55
N PRO A 425 22.17 -21.80 37.43
CA PRO A 425 21.55 -21.72 38.75
C PRO A 425 22.20 -20.64 39.62
N SER A 426 21.50 -20.16 40.65
CA SER A 426 21.94 -19.07 41.53
C SER A 426 23.27 -19.33 42.26
N ASN A 427 23.70 -20.59 42.35
CA ASN A 427 24.98 -20.99 42.92
C ASN A 427 26.16 -20.87 41.93
N GLY A 428 25.92 -20.44 40.68
CA GLY A 428 26.95 -20.26 39.65
C GLY A 428 27.54 -21.55 39.10
N ARG A 429 26.95 -22.73 39.37
CA ARG A 429 27.49 -24.03 38.98
C ARG A 429 26.66 -24.69 37.88
N ALA A 430 27.27 -24.92 36.73
CA ALA A 430 26.72 -25.75 35.67
C ALA A 430 27.21 -27.20 35.85
N VAL A 431 26.35 -28.06 36.38
CA VAL A 431 26.64 -29.48 36.63
C VAL A 431 26.16 -30.31 35.43
N PHE A 432 27.08 -31.05 34.81
CA PHE A 432 26.80 -31.99 33.73
C PHE A 432 27.14 -33.40 34.22
N ASP A 433 26.13 -34.21 34.55
CA ASP A 433 26.29 -35.57 35.06
C ASP A 433 25.87 -36.63 34.04
N ASN A 434 25.92 -37.92 34.43
CA ASN A 434 25.56 -39.07 33.59
C ASN A 434 26.28 -39.13 32.24
N LEU A 435 27.46 -38.50 32.13
CA LEU A 435 28.18 -38.33 30.87
C LEU A 435 28.68 -39.66 30.29
N ASN A 436 29.20 -40.54 31.15
CA ASN A 436 29.71 -41.86 30.81
C ASN A 436 30.68 -41.88 29.60
N ILE A 437 31.55 -40.87 29.48
CA ILE A 437 32.46 -40.73 28.34
C ILE A 437 33.70 -41.57 28.59
N ALA A 438 33.81 -42.69 27.88
CA ALA A 438 34.98 -43.57 27.95
C ALA A 438 36.18 -42.95 27.22
N VAL A 439 37.36 -43.05 27.82
CA VAL A 439 38.66 -42.66 27.26
C VAL A 439 39.60 -43.84 27.45
N LYS A 440 40.12 -44.39 26.36
CA LYS A 440 41.05 -45.52 26.45
C LYS A 440 42.36 -45.09 27.07
N LYS A 441 43.06 -46.02 27.73
CA LYS A 441 44.39 -45.76 28.32
C LYS A 441 45.34 -45.08 27.31
N GLY A 442 45.99 -44.01 27.73
CA GLY A 442 46.88 -43.20 26.89
C GLY A 442 46.20 -42.21 25.93
N GLU A 443 44.89 -42.27 25.72
CA GLU A 443 44.15 -41.37 24.82
C GLU A 443 43.75 -40.04 25.49
N ASN A 444 43.30 -39.09 24.66
CA ASN A 444 42.89 -37.74 25.07
C ASN A 444 41.39 -37.50 24.82
N LEU A 445 40.75 -36.77 25.72
CA LEU A 445 39.40 -36.22 25.57
C LEU A 445 39.45 -34.69 25.70
N ASN A 446 38.96 -33.98 24.70
CA ASN A 446 38.81 -32.53 24.73
C ASN A 446 37.35 -32.17 25.03
N LEU A 447 37.13 -31.44 26.13
CA LEU A 447 35.82 -30.94 26.54
C LEU A 447 35.83 -29.42 26.64
N SER A 448 34.74 -28.78 26.22
CA SER A 448 34.58 -27.34 26.35
C SER A 448 33.28 -26.92 27.00
N ILE A 449 33.36 -25.78 27.68
CA ILE A 449 32.23 -25.04 28.22
C ILE A 449 31.97 -23.85 27.29
N LEU A 450 30.82 -23.88 26.62
CA LEU A 450 30.31 -22.78 25.80
C LEU A 450 29.16 -22.10 26.55
N ALA A 451 28.95 -20.80 26.35
CA ALA A 451 27.74 -20.14 26.84
C ALA A 451 27.34 -18.96 25.97
N THR A 452 26.06 -18.59 26.03
CA THR A 452 25.49 -17.42 25.36
C THR A 452 25.39 -16.25 26.35
N LEU A 453 25.84 -15.07 25.94
CA LEU A 453 25.72 -13.84 26.72
C LEU A 453 24.35 -13.19 26.51
N ALA A 454 23.73 -12.68 27.57
CA ALA A 454 22.33 -12.23 27.56
C ALA A 454 22.09 -10.84 26.95
N GLY A 455 23.09 -10.27 26.26
CA GLY A 455 23.01 -8.94 25.64
C GLY A 455 23.45 -7.83 26.60
N GLY A 456 22.72 -6.71 26.58
CA GLY A 456 23.15 -5.49 27.27
C GLY A 456 23.34 -5.61 28.79
N SER A 457 22.79 -6.62 29.48
CA SER A 457 23.05 -6.81 30.92
C SER A 457 24.46 -7.35 31.21
N SER A 458 25.06 -8.06 30.26
CA SER A 458 26.43 -8.58 30.33
C SER A 458 27.50 -7.54 30.01
N SER A 459 27.16 -6.43 29.32
CA SER A 459 28.13 -5.45 28.82
C SER A 459 29.06 -4.91 29.91
N GLY A 460 30.36 -4.99 29.66
CA GLY A 460 31.40 -4.53 30.58
C GLY A 460 31.60 -5.39 31.83
N ARG A 461 30.86 -6.50 32.00
CA ARG A 461 31.06 -7.51 33.06
C ARG A 461 32.09 -8.55 32.63
N THR A 462 32.55 -9.35 33.57
CA THR A 462 33.58 -10.37 33.35
C THR A 462 33.03 -11.78 33.54
N VAL A 463 33.47 -12.72 32.69
CA VAL A 463 33.03 -14.13 32.70
C VAL A 463 34.24 -15.05 32.50
N ALA A 464 34.31 -16.10 33.31
CA ALA A 464 35.12 -17.30 33.12
C ALA A 464 34.37 -18.52 33.65
N PHE A 465 34.77 -19.72 33.20
CA PHE A 465 34.26 -20.98 33.74
C PHE A 465 35.40 -21.86 34.25
N GLU A 466 35.46 -22.10 35.55
CA GLU A 466 36.49 -22.90 36.19
C GLU A 466 36.02 -24.34 36.42
N LEU A 467 36.94 -25.31 36.34
CA LEU A 467 36.67 -26.72 36.66
C LEU A 467 37.31 -27.12 38.01
N HIS A 468 37.45 -26.16 38.92
CA HIS A 468 38.03 -26.33 40.26
C HIS A 468 37.31 -25.40 41.24
N ASP A 469 37.10 -25.84 42.48
CA ASP A 469 36.30 -25.12 43.48
C ASP A 469 37.12 -24.35 44.53
N GLY A 470 38.42 -24.16 44.29
CA GLY A 470 39.38 -23.60 45.25
C GLY A 470 40.12 -24.66 46.07
N VAL A 471 39.64 -25.92 46.10
CA VAL A 471 40.31 -27.04 46.79
C VAL A 471 40.60 -28.20 45.82
N ALA A 472 39.63 -28.65 45.04
CA ALA A 472 39.75 -29.80 44.14
C ALA A 472 39.13 -29.55 42.75
N TYR A 473 39.56 -30.34 41.76
CA TYR A 473 38.93 -30.34 40.44
C TYR A 473 37.53 -30.95 40.52
N THR A 474 36.59 -30.34 39.82
CA THR A 474 35.17 -30.70 39.83
C THR A 474 34.79 -31.59 38.63
N VAL A 475 35.72 -32.46 38.24
CA VAL A 475 35.57 -33.47 37.20
C VAL A 475 35.63 -34.85 37.86
N GLN A 476 34.57 -35.65 37.72
CA GLN A 476 34.52 -37.00 38.27
C GLN A 476 34.95 -38.02 37.21
N ILE A 477 36.01 -38.76 37.52
CA ILE A 477 36.62 -39.76 36.65
C ILE A 477 36.69 -41.09 37.39
N VAL A 478 36.35 -42.19 36.74
CA VAL A 478 36.42 -43.55 37.31
C VAL A 478 37.31 -44.43 36.44
N GLY A 479 38.19 -45.21 37.06
CA GLY A 479 38.96 -46.26 36.38
C GLY A 479 38.09 -47.50 36.09
N ASN A 480 38.14 -48.02 34.87
CA ASN A 480 37.22 -49.06 34.42
C ASN A 480 37.55 -50.47 34.92
N THR A 481 38.81 -50.74 35.33
CA THR A 481 39.25 -52.07 35.77
C THR A 481 38.80 -52.36 37.19
N TYR A 482 38.96 -51.38 38.09
CA TYR A 482 38.70 -51.56 39.51
C TYR A 482 37.47 -50.78 40.01
N GLY A 483 36.91 -49.88 39.19
CA GLY A 483 35.68 -49.14 39.51
C GLY A 483 35.86 -48.01 40.54
N PHE A 484 37.09 -47.60 40.84
CA PHE A 484 37.38 -46.53 41.79
C PHE A 484 37.57 -45.16 41.12
N GLY A 485 37.22 -44.09 41.84
CA GLY A 485 37.41 -42.73 41.37
C GLY A 485 38.88 -42.34 41.27
N ILE A 486 39.23 -41.53 40.28
CA ILE A 486 40.58 -41.00 40.03
C ILE A 486 40.56 -39.49 40.28
N THR A 487 41.47 -39.00 41.14
CA THR A 487 41.73 -37.56 41.21
C THR A 487 42.58 -37.14 40.02
N PRO A 488 42.10 -36.23 39.17
CA PRO A 488 42.90 -35.74 38.07
C PRO A 488 44.05 -34.87 38.57
N THR A 489 45.23 -35.06 38.01
CA THR A 489 46.39 -34.20 38.25
C THR A 489 46.40 -33.06 37.24
N ARG A 490 46.86 -31.87 37.64
CA ARG A 490 47.00 -30.73 36.71
C ARG A 490 48.40 -30.70 36.12
N ASN A 491 48.48 -30.58 34.80
CA ASN A 491 49.69 -30.11 34.14
C ASN A 491 49.61 -28.58 33.93
N ASP A 492 49.00 -28.13 32.82
CA ASP A 492 48.94 -26.72 32.39
C ASP A 492 47.51 -26.18 32.18
N PHE A 493 46.48 -26.96 32.56
CA PHE A 493 45.08 -26.53 32.47
C PHE A 493 44.82 -25.27 33.31
N CYS A 494 44.30 -24.20 32.69
CA CYS A 494 44.11 -22.89 33.32
C CYS A 494 45.38 -22.35 34.02
N ALA A 495 46.57 -22.73 33.52
CA ALA A 495 47.84 -22.14 33.95
C ALA A 495 48.07 -20.81 33.23
N THR A 496 47.48 -19.75 33.78
CA THR A 496 47.72 -18.38 33.32
C THR A 496 49.04 -17.85 33.89
N THR A 497 49.93 -17.30 33.05
CA THR A 497 51.18 -16.68 33.50
C THR A 497 50.86 -15.56 34.50
N GLY A 498 51.34 -15.69 35.74
CA GLY A 498 51.16 -14.68 36.80
C GLY A 498 49.95 -14.86 37.72
N VAL A 499 49.12 -15.90 37.55
CA VAL A 499 48.00 -16.21 38.44
C VAL A 499 48.28 -17.48 39.25
N THR A 500 48.55 -17.30 40.55
CA THR A 500 48.75 -18.39 41.50
C THR A 500 47.41 -19.07 41.78
N GLY A 501 47.24 -20.35 41.42
CA GLY A 501 46.05 -21.14 41.83
C GLY A 501 45.37 -21.97 40.74
N GLY A 502 45.57 -21.67 39.46
CA GLY A 502 44.93 -22.42 38.35
C GLY A 502 43.60 -21.83 37.86
N ALA A 503 43.42 -20.52 37.96
CA ALA A 503 42.25 -19.80 37.45
C ALA A 503 42.31 -19.63 35.92
N CYS A 504 41.16 -19.80 35.27
CA CYS A 504 41.03 -19.69 33.81
C CYS A 504 41.01 -18.21 33.37
N GLN A 505 41.26 -17.94 32.08
CA GLN A 505 41.29 -16.57 31.57
C GLN A 505 39.93 -15.89 31.67
N ILE A 506 39.88 -14.76 32.37
CA ILE A 506 38.69 -13.92 32.45
C ILE A 506 38.48 -13.20 31.12
N GLN A 507 37.26 -13.28 30.59
CA GLN A 507 36.82 -12.51 29.43
C GLN A 507 35.99 -11.33 29.89
N THR A 508 36.34 -10.11 29.48
CA THR A 508 35.52 -8.93 29.72
C THR A 508 34.56 -8.77 28.55
N VAL A 509 33.26 -8.74 28.80
CA VAL A 509 32.28 -8.51 27.74
C VAL A 509 32.42 -7.08 27.21
N ALA A 510 32.46 -6.92 25.89
CA ALA A 510 32.57 -5.62 25.25
C ALA A 510 31.43 -4.66 25.67
N THR A 511 31.64 -3.36 25.52
CA THR A 511 30.58 -2.35 25.77
C THR A 511 29.81 -2.06 24.49
N GLY A 512 28.58 -1.54 24.61
CA GLY A 512 27.79 -1.16 23.44
C GLY A 512 28.45 -0.02 22.63
N THR A 513 28.04 0.13 21.37
CA THR A 513 28.46 1.22 20.48
C THR A 513 27.29 2.10 20.08
N LEU A 514 27.58 3.36 19.75
CA LEU A 514 26.62 4.29 19.17
C LEU A 514 27.13 4.73 17.79
N ARG A 515 26.25 4.70 16.79
CA ARG A 515 26.52 5.24 15.45
C ARG A 515 25.50 6.33 15.13
N LEU A 516 25.96 7.44 14.59
CA LEU A 516 25.17 8.62 14.24
C LEU A 516 25.25 8.83 12.74
N THR A 517 24.11 8.99 12.07
CA THR A 517 24.08 9.29 10.63
C THR A 517 22.97 10.26 10.31
N ARG A 518 23.14 11.13 9.31
CA ARG A 518 22.05 12.00 8.85
C ARG A 518 20.89 11.13 8.36
N ALA A 519 19.70 11.34 8.93
CA ALA A 519 18.51 10.61 8.56
C ALA A 519 18.00 11.09 7.19
N SER A 520 17.38 10.20 6.43
CA SER A 520 16.72 10.53 5.15
C SER A 520 15.54 11.49 5.33
N SER A 521 14.96 11.58 6.52
CA SER A 521 13.94 12.54 6.90
C SER A 521 14.47 13.94 7.22
N SER A 522 15.78 14.18 7.05
CA SER A 522 16.33 15.53 7.17
C SER A 522 15.72 16.47 6.13
N PRO A 523 15.53 17.76 6.47
CA PRO A 523 15.01 18.75 5.52
C PRO A 523 15.83 18.76 4.21
N ALA A 524 15.14 18.76 3.07
CA ALA A 524 15.79 18.96 1.78
C ALA A 524 16.38 20.38 1.68
N PRO A 525 17.42 20.62 0.85
CA PRO A 525 17.89 21.97 0.58
C PRO A 525 16.75 22.82 0.02
N GLY A 526 16.59 24.04 0.52
CA GLY A 526 15.52 24.92 0.09
C GLY A 526 15.24 26.07 1.04
N THR A 527 14.08 26.71 0.86
CA THR A 527 13.69 27.87 1.65
C THR A 527 12.95 27.48 2.93
N ILE A 528 13.07 28.28 3.97
CA ILE A 528 12.27 28.22 5.21
C ILE A 528 11.67 29.59 5.51
N ALA A 529 10.53 29.64 6.18
CA ALA A 529 9.80 30.89 6.40
C ALA A 529 10.33 31.72 7.56
N GLN A 530 10.39 33.03 7.35
CA GLN A 530 10.60 34.04 8.39
C GLN A 530 9.47 33.98 9.43
N GLY A 531 9.80 34.02 10.72
CA GLY A 531 8.79 33.94 11.79
C GLY A 531 8.20 32.55 12.03
N ALA A 532 8.68 31.51 11.32
CA ALA A 532 8.18 30.15 11.48
C ALA A 532 8.66 29.51 12.79
N THR A 533 7.76 28.78 13.46
CA THR A 533 8.04 28.06 14.69
C THR A 533 8.25 26.57 14.44
N ALA A 534 9.11 25.92 15.25
CA ALA A 534 9.40 24.49 15.17
C ALA A 534 9.81 24.02 13.77
N VAL A 535 10.58 24.84 13.05
CA VAL A 535 11.16 24.53 11.74
C VAL A 535 12.14 23.36 11.91
N PRO A 536 11.96 22.23 11.22
CA PRO A 536 12.93 21.15 11.21
C PRO A 536 14.25 21.60 10.58
N LEU A 537 15.37 21.37 11.28
CA LEU A 537 16.71 21.83 10.88
C LEU A 537 17.62 20.68 10.47
N LEU A 538 17.57 19.57 11.20
CA LEU A 538 18.38 18.37 10.95
C LEU A 538 17.72 17.16 11.62
N ALA A 539 17.65 16.03 10.92
CA ALA A 539 17.28 14.75 11.53
C ALA A 539 18.47 13.78 11.51
N VAL A 540 18.70 13.09 12.62
CA VAL A 540 19.85 12.18 12.81
C VAL A 540 19.34 10.84 13.32
N ASP A 541 19.84 9.77 12.73
CA ASP A 541 19.63 8.39 13.15
C ASP A 541 20.68 7.99 14.18
N PHE A 542 20.23 7.66 15.39
CA PHE A 542 21.05 7.17 16.48
C PHE A 542 20.89 5.65 16.55
N THR A 543 21.96 4.92 16.24
CA THR A 543 21.96 3.45 16.22
C THR A 543 22.78 2.91 17.38
N ALA A 544 22.11 2.41 18.42
CA ALA A 544 22.73 1.77 19.56
C ALA A 544 22.84 0.26 19.36
N THR A 545 24.03 -0.32 19.54
CA THR A 545 24.28 -1.76 19.42
C THR A 545 24.80 -2.33 20.74
N GLY A 546 24.39 -3.54 21.10
CA GLY A 546 24.79 -4.24 22.33
C GLY A 546 23.95 -3.87 23.55
N GLU A 547 23.82 -2.59 23.87
CA GLU A 547 22.96 -2.09 24.96
C GLU A 547 22.32 -0.73 24.62
N ALA A 548 21.28 -0.35 25.35
CA ALA A 548 20.71 0.99 25.24
C ALA A 548 21.73 2.03 25.72
N VAL A 549 21.75 3.20 25.10
CA VAL A 549 22.76 4.24 25.33
C VAL A 549 22.10 5.47 25.94
N ARG A 550 22.60 5.90 27.10
CA ARG A 550 22.20 7.13 27.76
C ARG A 550 23.14 8.26 27.35
N ILE A 551 22.58 9.29 26.73
CA ILE A 551 23.27 10.53 26.37
C ILE A 551 23.03 11.53 27.51
N THR A 552 24.08 12.24 27.92
CA THR A 552 24.02 13.26 28.98
C THR A 552 24.62 14.60 28.57
N SER A 553 25.25 14.67 27.40
CA SER A 553 25.71 15.92 26.80
C SER A 553 25.81 15.74 25.29
N GLN A 554 25.27 16.69 24.54
CA GLN A 554 25.41 16.77 23.09
C GLN A 554 25.39 18.24 22.66
N ASN A 555 26.32 18.62 21.80
CA ASN A 555 26.40 19.97 21.25
C ASN A 555 25.91 20.00 19.79
N TRP A 556 25.13 21.02 19.45
CA TRP A 556 24.63 21.26 18.11
C TRP A 556 25.11 22.62 17.64
N ASP A 557 25.89 22.65 16.55
CA ASP A 557 26.44 23.86 15.97
C ASP A 557 25.57 24.36 14.82
N PHE A 558 25.63 25.67 14.61
CA PHE A 558 24.91 26.37 13.55
C PHE A 558 25.86 27.23 12.73
N THR A 559 25.87 27.01 11.41
CA THR A 559 26.47 27.96 10.47
C THR A 559 25.37 28.90 9.97
N LEU A 560 25.45 30.18 10.35
CA LEU A 560 24.33 31.14 10.26
C LEU A 560 24.42 32.17 9.12
N GLY A 561 25.41 32.14 8.23
CA GLY A 561 25.52 33.15 7.17
C GLY A 561 25.48 34.59 7.74
N THR A 562 24.47 35.38 7.37
CA THR A 562 24.17 36.72 7.94
C THR A 562 23.18 36.71 9.11
N MET A 563 22.53 35.58 9.39
CA MET A 563 21.62 35.39 10.53
C MET A 563 22.39 35.46 11.85
N THR A 564 21.73 35.90 12.91
CA THR A 564 22.29 35.93 14.27
C THR A 564 21.67 34.86 15.17
N CYS A 565 22.39 34.41 16.21
CA CYS A 565 21.83 33.44 17.16
C CYS A 565 20.53 33.94 17.84
N SER A 566 20.38 35.25 18.08
CA SER A 566 19.14 35.80 18.66
C SER A 566 17.91 35.57 17.77
N GLU A 567 18.12 35.24 16.50
CA GLU A 567 17.06 34.96 15.54
C GLU A 567 16.74 33.46 15.42
N LEU A 568 17.50 32.60 16.10
CA LEU A 568 17.25 31.16 16.23
C LEU A 568 16.99 30.81 17.70
N THR A 569 15.71 30.67 18.03
CA THR A 569 15.27 30.44 19.43
C THR A 569 14.56 29.10 19.58
N SER A 570 14.35 28.67 20.84
CA SER A 570 13.58 27.47 21.18
C SER A 570 14.04 26.20 20.44
N VAL A 571 15.35 26.04 20.25
CA VAL A 571 15.94 24.84 19.65
C VAL A 571 15.64 23.64 20.53
N THR A 572 14.96 22.64 19.97
CA THR A 572 14.42 21.48 20.69
C THR A 572 14.67 20.22 19.88
N LEU A 573 15.09 19.15 20.55
CA LEU A 573 15.26 17.83 19.95
C LEU A 573 14.01 17.00 20.19
N PHE A 574 13.44 16.44 19.13
CA PHE A 574 12.28 15.54 19.18
C PHE A 574 12.66 14.12 18.80
N ASP A 575 12.04 13.13 19.42
CA ASP A 575 12.12 11.73 18.97
C ASP A 575 11.21 11.44 17.76
N LYS A 576 11.24 10.19 17.28
CA LYS A 576 10.43 9.73 16.15
C LYS A 576 8.91 9.85 16.34
N ASP A 577 8.45 9.91 17.59
CA ASP A 577 7.03 10.00 17.94
C ASP A 577 6.60 11.46 18.16
N GLY A 578 7.51 12.42 17.98
CA GLY A 578 7.28 13.85 18.18
C GLY A 578 7.30 14.27 19.66
N VAL A 579 7.84 13.44 20.55
CA VAL A 579 8.03 13.78 21.97
C VAL A 579 9.36 14.52 22.13
N VAL A 580 9.39 15.53 23.00
CA VAL A 580 10.61 16.29 23.30
C VAL A 580 11.61 15.37 24.01
N ALA A 581 12.77 15.18 23.39
CA ALA A 581 13.90 14.43 23.92
C ALA A 581 14.92 15.31 24.66
N ALA A 582 15.08 16.58 24.23
CA ALA A 582 15.91 17.57 24.90
C ALA A 582 15.52 19.01 24.51
N GLY A 583 15.78 19.98 25.39
CA GLY A 583 15.44 21.40 25.18
C GLY A 583 14.03 21.77 25.67
N PRO A 584 13.51 22.97 25.34
CA PRO A 584 14.06 23.97 24.42
C PRO A 584 15.24 24.75 24.98
N LYS A 585 16.15 25.21 24.10
CA LYS A 585 17.24 26.14 24.43
C LYS A 585 17.46 27.13 23.29
N ASP A 586 17.77 28.39 23.62
CA ASP A 586 18.08 29.41 22.61
C ASP A 586 19.52 29.29 22.12
N CYS A 587 19.75 29.63 20.85
CA CYS A 587 21.09 29.66 20.26
C CYS A 587 21.97 30.67 21.00
N ALA A 588 23.17 30.24 21.39
CA ALA A 588 24.20 31.10 21.95
C ALA A 588 25.56 30.71 21.37
N SER A 589 26.36 31.69 20.95
CA SER A 589 27.68 31.43 20.35
C SER A 589 27.65 30.42 19.18
N ASN A 590 26.65 30.56 18.31
CA ASN A 590 26.37 29.68 17.17
C ASN A 590 26.18 28.20 17.53
N SER A 591 25.79 27.89 18.77
CA SER A 591 25.57 26.50 19.21
C SER A 591 24.46 26.37 20.25
N VAL A 592 24.00 25.14 20.46
CA VAL A 592 23.11 24.72 21.54
C VAL A 592 23.60 23.40 22.13
N THR A 593 24.06 23.46 23.38
CA THR A 593 24.39 22.25 24.16
C THR A 593 23.22 21.80 25.02
N PHE A 594 22.78 20.56 24.85
CA PHE A 594 21.82 19.90 25.73
C PHE A 594 22.55 19.03 26.75
N THR A 595 22.28 19.23 28.04
CA THR A 595 22.87 18.44 29.16
C THR A 595 21.86 17.55 29.88
N GLU A 596 20.62 17.55 29.40
CA GLU A 596 19.56 16.67 29.87
C GLU A 596 19.87 15.22 29.48
N SER A 597 19.39 14.27 30.29
CA SER A 597 19.62 12.87 30.01
C SER A 597 18.53 12.29 29.12
N MET A 598 18.91 11.72 27.98
CA MET A 598 18.02 10.97 27.10
C MET A 598 18.56 9.54 26.87
N THR A 599 17.67 8.59 26.61
CA THR A 599 18.05 7.19 26.36
C THR A 599 17.69 6.78 24.94
N VAL A 600 18.68 6.29 24.20
CA VAL A 600 18.52 5.66 22.89
C VAL A 600 18.36 4.15 23.10
N PRO A 601 17.21 3.56 22.72
CA PRO A 601 17.04 2.11 22.81
C PRO A 601 17.96 1.38 21.81
N VAL A 602 18.19 0.08 22.04
CA VAL A 602 18.93 -0.76 21.08
C VAL A 602 18.23 -0.74 19.71
N GLY A 603 19.01 -0.63 18.64
CA GLY A 603 18.52 -0.40 17.29
C GLY A 603 18.64 1.07 16.87
N THR A 604 17.99 1.43 15.76
CA THR A 604 18.03 2.78 15.21
C THR A 604 16.81 3.59 15.67
N SER A 605 17.05 4.78 16.23
CA SER A 605 16.03 5.78 16.57
C SER A 605 16.36 7.11 15.92
N THR A 606 15.40 7.68 15.19
CA THR A 606 15.56 8.99 14.54
C THR A 606 15.17 10.11 15.49
N TYR A 607 16.02 11.14 15.58
CA TYR A 607 15.76 12.36 16.34
C TYR A 607 15.84 13.57 15.42
N THR A 608 14.90 14.50 15.56
CA THR A 608 14.79 15.71 14.72
C THR A 608 15.00 16.97 15.56
N LEU A 609 16.02 17.74 15.22
CA LEU A 609 16.26 19.07 15.76
C LEU A 609 15.33 20.07 15.08
N LYS A 610 14.57 20.84 15.87
CA LYS A 610 13.70 21.91 15.38
C LYS A 610 14.01 23.21 16.11
N GLY A 611 13.79 24.36 15.46
CA GLY A 611 13.96 25.68 16.07
C GLY A 611 12.97 26.71 15.52
N ASN A 612 12.84 27.84 16.22
CA ASN A 612 12.05 28.98 15.77
C ASN A 612 12.94 29.97 15.03
N ILE A 613 12.48 30.43 13.87
CA ILE A 613 13.12 31.45 13.06
C ILE A 613 12.42 32.78 13.36
N ALA A 614 13.15 33.80 13.80
CA ALA A 614 12.56 35.10 14.10
C ALA A 614 11.96 35.78 12.86
N SER A 615 10.99 36.66 13.06
CA SER A 615 10.43 37.47 11.97
C SER A 615 11.34 38.64 11.55
N SER A 616 12.43 38.91 12.29
CA SER A 616 13.39 39.97 11.98
C SER A 616 14.49 39.56 11.01
N THR A 617 14.62 38.27 10.70
CA THR A 617 15.61 37.72 9.77
C THR A 617 15.48 38.33 8.36
N SER A 618 16.56 38.33 7.59
CA SER A 618 16.59 38.77 6.20
C SER A 618 16.25 37.65 5.21
N GLY A 619 15.81 38.00 3.99
CA GLY A 619 15.52 37.01 2.92
C GLY A 619 16.76 36.37 2.28
N SER A 620 17.96 36.73 2.75
CA SER A 620 19.24 36.14 2.31
C SER A 620 19.92 35.31 3.40
N ASP A 621 19.34 35.27 4.60
CA ASP A 621 19.90 34.53 5.72
C ASP A 621 19.94 33.03 5.42
N THR A 622 20.98 32.35 5.90
CA THR A 622 21.15 30.91 5.71
C THR A 622 21.48 30.23 7.03
N LEU A 623 21.02 28.99 7.18
CA LEU A 623 21.18 28.20 8.40
C LEU A 623 21.55 26.77 8.03
N LEU A 624 22.63 26.26 8.60
CA LEU A 624 22.99 24.85 8.57
C LEU A 624 23.19 24.37 10.01
N ALA A 625 22.42 23.36 10.42
CA ALA A 625 22.59 22.70 11.71
C ALA A 625 23.53 21.47 11.58
N THR A 626 24.37 21.28 12.59
CA THR A 626 25.37 20.21 12.65
C THR A 626 25.39 19.62 14.06
N LEU A 627 25.34 18.29 14.17
CA LEU A 627 25.62 17.60 15.44
C LEU A 627 27.14 17.41 15.57
N ASP A 628 27.75 18.04 16.56
CA ASP A 628 29.17 17.90 16.89
C ASP A 628 29.40 16.58 17.63
N VAL A 629 30.13 15.65 17.01
CA VAL A 629 30.39 14.33 17.59
C VAL A 629 31.57 14.34 18.56
N SER A 630 32.38 15.40 18.57
CA SER A 630 33.53 15.57 19.47
C SER A 630 33.10 16.02 20.87
N GLU A 631 31.99 16.76 20.98
CA GLU A 631 31.38 17.21 22.24
C GLU A 631 30.15 16.36 22.66
N PHE A 632 30.29 15.04 22.54
CA PHE A 632 29.20 14.09 22.73
C PHE A 632 29.50 13.11 23.86
N THR A 633 28.69 13.11 24.94
CA THR A 633 28.86 12.22 26.10
C THR A 633 27.76 11.17 26.14
N ALA A 634 28.16 9.91 25.94
CA ALA A 634 27.28 8.75 25.95
C ALA A 634 27.81 7.62 26.85
N LYS A 635 26.91 6.97 27.60
CA LYS A 635 27.22 5.80 28.43
C LYS A 635 26.20 4.70 28.20
N GLY A 636 26.64 3.45 28.30
CA GLY A 636 25.73 2.31 28.33
C GLY A 636 24.80 2.39 29.54
N VAL A 637 23.50 2.17 29.34
CA VAL A 637 22.49 2.23 30.42
C VAL A 637 22.77 1.17 31.47
N ASN A 638 23.17 -0.03 31.05
CA ASN A 638 23.38 -1.17 31.94
C ASN A 638 24.83 -1.24 32.42
N SER A 639 25.81 -1.02 31.54
CA SER A 639 27.22 -1.09 31.90
C SER A 639 27.70 0.12 32.71
N GLY A 640 27.05 1.28 32.55
CA GLY A 640 27.48 2.55 33.14
C GLY A 640 28.81 3.08 32.61
N LYS A 641 29.42 2.39 31.64
CA LYS A 641 30.71 2.73 31.02
C LYS A 641 30.50 3.67 29.84
N ALA A 642 31.53 4.43 29.48
CA ALA A 642 31.53 5.23 28.26
C ALA A 642 31.29 4.32 27.06
N THR A 643 30.34 4.70 26.21
CA THR A 643 30.02 4.02 24.96
C THR A 643 30.94 4.51 23.86
N THR A 644 31.44 3.60 23.01
CA THR A 644 32.20 4.01 21.83
C THR A 644 31.25 4.64 20.81
N VAL A 645 31.39 5.94 20.56
CA VAL A 645 30.74 6.60 19.42
C VAL A 645 31.59 6.31 18.18
N SER A 646 31.07 5.46 17.30
CA SER A 646 31.78 4.98 16.09
C SER A 646 31.84 6.03 14.97
N THR A 647 31.09 7.12 15.09
CA THR A 647 31.02 8.21 14.12
C THR A 647 32.10 9.23 14.45
N THR A 648 33.03 9.45 13.53
CA THR A 648 34.22 10.30 13.75
C THR A 648 34.15 11.65 13.05
N THR A 649 33.05 11.93 12.35
CA THR A 649 32.81 13.18 11.63
C THR A 649 31.47 13.74 12.06
N ASP A 650 31.37 15.06 12.18
CA ASP A 650 30.13 15.73 12.51
C ASP A 650 29.02 15.39 11.53
N VAL A 651 27.78 15.35 12.03
CA VAL A 651 26.61 15.04 11.22
C VAL A 651 25.94 16.35 10.83
N ALA A 652 26.26 16.84 9.63
CA ALA A 652 25.71 18.09 9.09
C ALA A 652 24.44 17.88 8.28
N GLY A 653 23.48 18.78 8.44
CA GLY A 653 22.25 18.85 7.63
C GLY A 653 22.48 19.42 6.23
N ASN A 654 21.45 20.10 5.73
CA ASN A 654 21.53 20.89 4.50
C ASN A 654 21.45 22.38 4.85
N THR A 655 22.04 23.23 4.03
CA THR A 655 21.86 24.68 4.15
C THR A 655 20.43 25.04 3.77
N LEU A 656 19.72 25.70 4.69
CA LEU A 656 18.38 26.23 4.51
C LEU A 656 18.47 27.75 4.34
N THR A 657 17.71 28.30 3.40
CA THR A 657 17.68 29.75 3.15
C THR A 657 16.39 30.33 3.71
N VAL A 658 16.49 31.37 4.51
CA VAL A 658 15.31 32.04 5.07
C VAL A 658 14.70 32.94 4.00
N GLN A 659 13.39 32.85 3.78
CA GLN A 659 12.63 33.72 2.87
C GLN A 659 11.31 34.14 3.50
N ALA A 660 10.85 35.34 3.17
CA ALA A 660 9.51 35.79 3.53
C ALA A 660 8.43 35.00 2.77
N ALA A 661 7.18 35.07 3.19
CA ALA A 661 6.06 34.61 2.38
C ALA A 661 5.98 35.45 1.09
N SER A 662 5.75 34.80 -0.06
CA SER A 662 5.72 35.45 -1.36
C SER A 662 4.62 34.85 -2.24
N LEU A 663 4.10 35.65 -3.16
CA LEU A 663 3.15 35.23 -4.18
C LEU A 663 3.32 36.12 -5.42
N ALA A 664 3.35 35.51 -6.59
CA ALA A 664 3.19 36.18 -7.87
C ALA A 664 1.83 35.80 -8.47
N ALA A 665 1.16 36.79 -9.06
CA ALA A 665 -0.06 36.62 -9.83
C ALA A 665 0.17 37.12 -11.26
N THR A 666 0.08 36.24 -12.25
CA THR A 666 0.38 36.59 -13.64
C THR A 666 -0.80 36.29 -14.54
N THR A 667 -1.43 37.31 -15.13
CA THR A 667 -2.43 37.11 -16.18
C THR A 667 -1.75 36.61 -17.45
N LEU A 668 -2.30 35.53 -18.03
CA LEU A 668 -1.78 34.91 -19.24
C LEU A 668 -2.44 35.49 -20.49
N ALA A 669 -1.74 35.45 -21.62
CA ALA A 669 -2.29 35.78 -22.94
C ALA A 669 -3.26 34.70 -23.49
N THR A 670 -3.88 33.91 -22.61
CA THR A 670 -4.84 32.87 -22.94
C THR A 670 -6.16 33.11 -22.18
N PRO A 671 -7.33 32.92 -22.81
CA PRO A 671 -7.51 32.59 -24.23
C PRO A 671 -6.97 33.69 -25.15
N ILE A 672 -6.60 33.32 -26.38
CA ILE A 672 -6.18 34.31 -27.39
C ILE A 672 -7.36 35.23 -27.73
N ALA A 673 -7.08 36.42 -28.27
CA ALA A 673 -8.13 37.34 -28.69
C ALA A 673 -9.10 36.64 -29.66
N GLY A 674 -10.40 36.73 -29.38
CA GLY A 674 -11.42 35.92 -30.04
C GLY A 674 -12.79 36.56 -30.00
N SER A 675 -13.79 35.82 -30.48
CA SER A 675 -15.20 36.26 -30.46
C SER A 675 -16.07 35.32 -29.63
N VAL A 676 -16.98 35.91 -28.87
CA VAL A 676 -17.99 35.23 -28.05
C VAL A 676 -19.38 35.77 -28.43
N VAL A 677 -20.37 34.90 -28.63
CA VAL A 677 -21.72 35.35 -28.96
C VAL A 677 -22.48 35.77 -27.70
N ALA A 678 -23.47 36.66 -27.86
CA ALA A 678 -24.39 37.01 -26.78
C ALA A 678 -25.08 35.76 -26.21
N ASN A 679 -25.52 35.82 -24.95
CA ASN A 679 -26.19 34.75 -24.23
C ASN A 679 -25.35 33.49 -23.87
N VAL A 680 -24.08 33.40 -24.28
CA VAL A 680 -23.17 32.31 -23.86
C VAL A 680 -23.03 32.28 -22.34
N LYS A 681 -23.03 31.08 -21.76
CA LYS A 681 -22.85 30.85 -20.31
C LYS A 681 -21.47 30.29 -19.99
N GLY A 682 -20.85 30.80 -18.93
CA GLY A 682 -19.56 30.32 -18.43
C GLY A 682 -18.41 30.38 -19.44
N PHE A 683 -18.37 31.40 -20.31
CA PHE A 683 -17.27 31.59 -21.24
C PHE A 683 -15.99 31.98 -20.49
N GLY A 684 -14.85 31.37 -20.82
CA GLY A 684 -13.56 31.71 -20.22
C GLY A 684 -12.98 32.98 -20.85
N PHE A 685 -12.80 34.04 -20.05
CA PHE A 685 -12.32 35.34 -20.52
C PHE A 685 -10.83 35.57 -20.28
N ALA A 686 -10.28 35.01 -19.20
CA ALA A 686 -8.88 35.15 -18.85
C ALA A 686 -8.38 33.94 -18.07
N ASN A 687 -7.10 33.64 -18.21
CA ASN A 687 -6.39 32.71 -17.35
C ASN A 687 -5.29 33.46 -16.59
N PHE A 688 -5.01 33.10 -15.34
CA PHE A 688 -3.88 33.64 -14.58
C PHE A 688 -3.21 32.56 -13.73
N VAL A 689 -1.94 32.75 -13.42
CA VAL A 689 -1.15 31.84 -12.58
C VAL A 689 -0.93 32.47 -11.21
N LEU A 690 -1.09 31.68 -10.15
CA LEU A 690 -0.61 32.01 -8.81
C LEU A 690 0.61 31.14 -8.48
N ASP A 691 1.72 31.77 -8.09
CA ASP A 691 3.00 31.10 -7.82
C ASP A 691 3.64 31.60 -6.52
N ALA A 692 3.82 30.70 -5.56
CA ALA A 692 4.43 30.98 -4.25
C ALA A 692 5.90 30.53 -4.16
N SER A 693 6.51 30.09 -5.27
CA SER A 693 7.81 29.39 -5.27
C SER A 693 9.01 30.22 -4.81
N ALA A 694 8.92 31.54 -4.89
CA ALA A 694 9.93 32.44 -4.34
C ALA A 694 9.87 32.56 -2.80
N GLY A 695 8.83 32.02 -2.14
CA GLY A 695 8.58 32.16 -0.72
C GLY A 695 9.26 31.12 0.18
N GLY A 696 9.31 31.42 1.48
CA GLY A 696 9.76 30.48 2.52
C GLY A 696 8.73 29.43 2.93
N GLU A 697 7.46 29.64 2.58
CA GLU A 697 6.29 28.80 2.90
C GLU A 697 5.24 28.89 1.79
N ASP A 698 4.23 28.02 1.88
CA ASP A 698 3.03 28.10 1.04
C ASP A 698 2.28 29.43 1.26
N ALA A 699 1.63 29.94 0.22
CA ALA A 699 0.78 31.11 0.30
C ALA A 699 -0.68 30.73 0.57
N LYS A 700 -1.33 31.49 1.44
CA LYS A 700 -2.75 31.44 1.75
C LYS A 700 -3.44 32.62 1.07
N VAL A 701 -4.27 32.35 0.05
CA VAL A 701 -4.95 33.39 -0.73
C VAL A 701 -6.39 33.51 -0.27
N ALA A 702 -6.77 34.66 0.26
CA ALA A 702 -8.11 34.92 0.79
C ALA A 702 -9.06 35.49 -0.28
N SER A 703 -8.54 36.28 -1.22
CA SER A 703 -9.32 36.82 -2.32
C SER A 703 -8.46 37.17 -3.54
N VAL A 704 -9.08 37.13 -4.71
CA VAL A 704 -8.52 37.65 -5.96
C VAL A 704 -9.52 38.64 -6.56
N THR A 705 -9.04 39.81 -6.98
CA THR A 705 -9.81 40.80 -7.72
C THR A 705 -9.32 40.83 -9.17
N VAL A 706 -10.26 40.75 -10.09
CA VAL A 706 -10.04 40.86 -11.53
C VAL A 706 -10.68 42.15 -12.02
N ALA A 707 -9.94 42.96 -12.78
CA ALA A 707 -10.48 44.10 -13.51
C ALA A 707 -10.98 43.63 -14.88
N ASP A 708 -12.10 44.19 -15.34
CA ASP A 708 -12.59 44.08 -16.71
C ASP A 708 -12.44 45.44 -17.38
N ALA A 709 -11.45 45.56 -18.25
CA ALA A 709 -11.21 46.73 -19.08
C ALA A 709 -12.10 46.67 -20.33
N THR A 710 -12.95 47.68 -20.47
CA THR A 710 -14.01 47.75 -21.46
C THR A 710 -13.62 48.63 -22.65
N SER A 711 -13.98 48.23 -23.86
CA SER A 711 -13.91 49.14 -25.02
C SER A 711 -14.90 50.31 -24.89
N ALA A 712 -14.71 51.37 -25.68
CA ALA A 712 -15.57 52.55 -25.68
C ALA A 712 -17.08 52.28 -25.94
N THR A 713 -17.43 51.12 -26.49
CA THR A 713 -18.81 50.68 -26.74
C THR A 713 -19.30 49.62 -25.75
N ALA A 714 -18.40 48.95 -25.02
CA ALA A 714 -18.73 47.89 -24.09
C ALA A 714 -19.35 48.44 -22.81
N LEU A 715 -20.34 47.73 -22.27
CA LEU A 715 -20.94 48.03 -20.97
C LEU A 715 -20.40 47.04 -19.93
N PRO A 716 -20.07 47.48 -18.69
CA PRO A 716 -19.62 46.55 -17.66
C PRO A 716 -20.69 45.52 -17.28
N GLY A 717 -21.97 45.80 -17.55
CA GLY A 717 -23.08 44.86 -17.38
C GLY A 717 -23.26 43.84 -18.52
N ASP A 718 -22.47 43.89 -19.59
CA ASP A 718 -22.51 42.90 -20.68
C ASP A 718 -22.13 41.49 -20.18
N LEU A 719 -21.33 41.43 -19.11
CA LEU A 719 -20.88 40.22 -18.44
C LEU A 719 -21.47 40.11 -17.04
N VAL A 720 -21.98 38.93 -16.69
CA VAL A 720 -22.56 38.63 -15.37
C VAL A 720 -22.12 37.25 -14.89
N ASN A 721 -22.49 36.88 -13.66
CA ASN A 721 -22.28 35.55 -13.11
C ASN A 721 -20.82 35.07 -13.16
N TYR A 722 -19.89 35.90 -12.69
CA TYR A 722 -18.48 35.55 -12.75
C TYR A 722 -18.15 34.37 -11.84
N GLU A 723 -17.35 33.44 -12.35
CA GLU A 723 -16.86 32.26 -11.66
C GLU A 723 -15.34 32.17 -11.80
N LEU A 724 -14.69 31.58 -10.80
CA LEU A 724 -13.27 31.24 -10.85
C LEU A 724 -13.13 29.72 -10.86
N TRP A 725 -12.34 29.18 -11.78
CA TRP A 725 -12.07 27.76 -11.92
C TRP A 725 -10.58 27.47 -11.79
N GLY A 726 -10.20 26.48 -11.00
CA GLY A 726 -8.81 26.11 -10.76
C GLY A 726 -8.70 25.10 -9.63
N ASP A 727 -7.48 24.97 -9.12
CA ASP A 727 -7.17 24.10 -7.99
C ASP A 727 -7.25 24.89 -6.68
N SER A 728 -7.93 24.36 -5.66
CA SER A 728 -8.04 25.01 -4.35
C SER A 728 -6.85 24.74 -3.42
N ASP A 729 -6.09 23.67 -3.65
CA ASP A 729 -4.96 23.27 -2.81
C ASP A 729 -3.86 22.56 -3.63
N THR A 730 -2.82 23.30 -3.99
CA THR A 730 -1.74 22.78 -4.84
C THR A 730 -0.72 21.91 -4.09
N THR A 731 -0.99 21.56 -2.83
CA THR A 731 -0.13 20.65 -2.04
C THR A 731 -0.43 19.18 -2.25
N ASP A 732 -1.57 18.85 -2.87
CA ASP A 732 -1.89 17.48 -3.25
C ASP A 732 -1.37 17.14 -4.68
N ALA A 733 -1.56 15.88 -5.07
CA ALA A 733 -1.13 15.41 -6.39
C ALA A 733 -2.17 15.67 -7.49
N ASN A 734 -3.36 16.20 -7.16
CA ASN A 734 -4.49 16.34 -8.06
C ASN A 734 -4.54 17.76 -8.64
N ASP A 735 -4.14 17.93 -9.90
CA ASP A 735 -4.39 19.17 -10.63
C ASP A 735 -5.86 19.30 -11.07
N ALA A 736 -6.74 19.58 -10.10
CA ALA A 736 -8.16 19.69 -10.34
C ALA A 736 -8.52 21.05 -10.97
N VAL A 737 -9.20 21.05 -12.12
CA VAL A 737 -9.83 22.26 -12.68
C VAL A 737 -11.29 22.25 -12.30
N VAL A 738 -11.60 22.76 -11.11
CA VAL A 738 -12.96 22.80 -10.55
C VAL A 738 -13.37 24.23 -10.25
N ARG A 739 -14.68 24.47 -10.16
CA ARG A 739 -15.20 25.76 -9.72
C ARG A 739 -14.79 26.00 -8.26
N ILE A 740 -14.15 27.14 -8.02
CA ILE A 740 -13.70 27.55 -6.68
C ILE A 740 -14.90 28.08 -5.88
N ASP A 741 -15.05 27.57 -4.66
CA ASP A 741 -16.09 28.01 -3.73
C ASP A 741 -15.80 29.42 -3.19
N THR A 742 -16.57 30.40 -3.69
CA THR A 742 -16.57 31.76 -3.17
C THR A 742 -17.75 32.00 -2.23
N THR A 743 -17.73 33.13 -1.51
CA THR A 743 -18.78 33.52 -0.55
C THR A 743 -20.17 33.51 -1.17
N ASN A 744 -20.27 33.93 -2.43
CA ASN A 744 -21.47 33.83 -3.26
C ASN A 744 -21.30 32.72 -4.30
N SER A 745 -22.39 32.19 -4.84
CA SER A 745 -22.30 31.22 -5.94
C SER A 745 -21.62 31.86 -7.17
N THR A 746 -21.95 33.10 -7.50
CA THR A 746 -21.28 33.87 -8.55
C THR A 746 -20.84 35.22 -7.99
N ALA A 747 -19.70 35.73 -8.46
CA ALA A 747 -19.24 37.06 -8.12
C ALA A 747 -19.90 38.11 -9.03
N THR A 748 -20.19 39.27 -8.46
CA THR A 748 -20.84 40.39 -9.16
C THR A 748 -19.81 41.46 -9.46
N ALA A 749 -19.81 41.96 -10.69
CA ALA A 749 -18.98 43.11 -11.07
C ALA A 749 -19.42 44.36 -10.31
N THR A 750 -18.43 45.15 -9.89
CA THR A 750 -18.61 46.46 -9.26
C THR A 750 -18.13 47.52 -10.23
N TYR A 751 -19.00 48.49 -10.52
CA TYR A 751 -18.75 49.60 -11.45
C TYR A 751 -19.53 50.83 -11.01
N THR A 752 -19.08 52.02 -11.42
CA THR A 752 -19.69 53.31 -11.02
C THR A 752 -21.03 53.57 -11.71
N ALA A 753 -21.18 53.13 -12.95
CA ALA A 753 -22.42 53.18 -13.74
C ALA A 753 -22.37 52.13 -14.86
N ASN A 754 -23.53 51.60 -15.27
CA ASN A 754 -23.61 50.71 -16.43
C ASN A 754 -23.70 51.52 -17.73
N THR A 755 -22.59 52.18 -18.09
CA THR A 755 -22.47 53.08 -19.24
C THR A 755 -21.26 52.67 -20.09
N ALA A 756 -21.27 52.98 -21.39
CA ALA A 756 -20.25 52.52 -22.33
C ALA A 756 -18.85 53.06 -21.98
N GLY A 757 -17.84 52.18 -22.05
CA GLY A 757 -16.44 52.49 -21.75
C GLY A 757 -16.10 52.64 -20.26
N ILE A 758 -16.96 52.16 -19.37
CA ILE A 758 -16.69 52.13 -17.92
C ILE A 758 -16.15 50.75 -17.53
N ASP A 759 -14.92 50.73 -17.03
CA ASP A 759 -14.30 49.52 -16.49
C ASP A 759 -14.99 49.05 -15.20
N SER A 760 -14.88 47.75 -14.93
CA SER A 760 -15.41 47.15 -13.70
C SER A 760 -14.38 46.28 -12.99
N THR A 761 -14.69 45.89 -11.76
CA THR A 761 -13.89 44.92 -11.00
C THR A 761 -14.76 43.85 -10.38
N VAL A 762 -14.23 42.64 -10.29
CA VAL A 762 -14.88 41.47 -9.71
C VAL A 762 -13.96 40.91 -8.64
N THR A 763 -14.42 40.88 -7.40
CA THR A 763 -13.66 40.28 -6.28
C THR A 763 -14.22 38.92 -5.93
N PHE A 764 -13.40 37.88 -6.11
CA PHE A 764 -13.62 36.53 -5.63
C PHE A 764 -13.11 36.41 -4.20
N THR A 765 -14.00 36.37 -3.21
CA THR A 765 -13.65 36.10 -1.81
C THR A 765 -13.91 34.62 -1.52
N PHE A 766 -12.90 33.89 -1.08
CA PHE A 766 -13.00 32.43 -0.93
C PHE A 766 -13.59 32.02 0.42
N LYS A 767 -14.51 31.04 0.43
CA LYS A 767 -15.04 30.47 1.69
C LYS A 767 -13.94 29.75 2.47
N THR A 768 -13.15 28.99 1.74
CA THR A 768 -11.90 28.39 2.20
C THR A 768 -10.78 29.04 1.41
N PRO A 769 -9.81 29.71 2.06
CA PRO A 769 -8.66 30.30 1.38
C PRO A 769 -7.91 29.27 0.54
N LEU A 770 -7.44 29.67 -0.64
CA LEU A 770 -6.65 28.81 -1.51
C LEU A 770 -5.26 28.58 -0.90
N ARG A 771 -4.75 27.36 -1.03
CA ARG A 771 -3.39 27.01 -0.63
C ARG A 771 -2.52 26.87 -1.87
N ILE A 772 -1.58 27.80 -2.05
CA ILE A 772 -0.59 27.75 -3.13
C ILE A 772 0.74 27.27 -2.55
N SER A 773 1.11 26.03 -2.86
CA SER A 773 2.38 25.43 -2.50
C SER A 773 3.56 26.26 -2.99
N LYS A 774 4.59 26.42 -2.16
CA LYS A 774 5.87 26.97 -2.63
C LYS A 774 6.63 26.04 -3.59
N THR A 775 6.16 24.82 -3.82
CA THR A 775 6.79 23.89 -4.76
C THR A 775 6.01 23.75 -6.07
N LYS A 776 4.86 24.42 -6.21
CA LYS A 776 3.95 24.23 -7.35
C LYS A 776 3.04 25.46 -7.55
N SER A 777 3.01 26.00 -8.76
CA SER A 777 2.07 27.04 -9.16
C SER A 777 0.74 26.44 -9.66
N ALA A 778 -0.32 27.24 -9.68
CA ALA A 778 -1.63 26.86 -10.22
C ALA A 778 -2.17 27.87 -11.21
N THR A 779 -2.84 27.36 -12.25
CA THR A 779 -3.54 28.18 -13.25
C THR A 779 -5.02 28.24 -12.92
N TYR A 780 -5.57 29.44 -12.96
CA TYR A 780 -6.97 29.74 -12.71
C TYR A 780 -7.59 30.38 -13.94
N GLN A 781 -8.85 30.03 -14.22
CA GLN A 781 -9.63 30.57 -15.32
C GLN A 781 -10.80 31.39 -14.78
N VAL A 782 -10.93 32.61 -15.27
CA VAL A 782 -12.08 33.49 -15.01
C VAL A 782 -13.13 33.22 -16.07
N ARG A 783 -14.32 32.79 -15.63
CA ARG A 783 -15.49 32.55 -16.48
C ARG A 783 -16.59 33.55 -16.19
N ALA A 784 -17.38 33.92 -17.20
CA ALA A 784 -18.56 34.76 -17.03
C ALA A 784 -19.63 34.41 -18.07
N ASP A 785 -20.87 34.78 -17.77
CA ASP A 785 -21.97 34.73 -18.73
C ASP A 785 -22.03 36.03 -19.52
N VAL A 786 -22.18 35.94 -20.84
CA VAL A 786 -22.55 37.07 -21.69
C VAL A 786 -24.07 37.18 -21.68
N ILE A 787 -24.63 38.37 -21.41
CA ILE A 787 -26.08 38.56 -21.44
C ILE A 787 -26.60 38.59 -22.88
N SER A 788 -27.89 38.30 -23.09
CA SER A 788 -28.50 38.28 -24.43
C SER A 788 -28.59 39.67 -25.08
N THR A 789 -28.47 40.74 -24.30
CA THR A 789 -28.50 42.14 -24.76
C THR A 789 -27.12 42.78 -24.79
N ALA A 790 -26.05 41.99 -24.71
CA ALA A 790 -24.68 42.50 -24.69
C ALA A 790 -24.38 43.27 -26.00
N VAL A 791 -23.62 44.36 -25.90
CA VAL A 791 -23.37 45.24 -27.05
C VAL A 791 -22.53 44.52 -28.10
N THR A 792 -22.97 44.52 -29.36
CA THR A 792 -22.22 43.91 -30.47
C THR A 792 -20.91 44.67 -30.74
N SER A 793 -19.84 43.93 -31.02
CA SER A 793 -18.47 44.44 -31.21
C SER A 793 -17.83 45.08 -29.97
N ALA A 794 -18.49 45.04 -28.80
CA ALA A 794 -17.88 45.35 -27.52
C ALA A 794 -16.73 44.40 -27.21
N THR A 795 -15.62 44.90 -26.68
CA THR A 795 -14.51 44.05 -26.19
C THR A 795 -14.31 44.17 -24.68
N HIS A 796 -14.05 43.02 -24.06
CA HIS A 796 -13.72 42.87 -22.63
C HIS A 796 -12.34 42.26 -22.48
N THR A 797 -11.49 42.85 -21.63
CA THR A 797 -10.15 42.34 -21.31
C THR A 797 -10.02 42.19 -19.79
N LEU A 798 -9.86 40.96 -19.32
CA LEU A 798 -9.85 40.66 -17.90
C LEU A 798 -8.42 40.43 -17.39
N ASP A 799 -8.07 41.12 -16.31
CA ASP A 799 -6.74 41.09 -15.69
C ASP A 799 -6.83 40.99 -14.17
N VAL A 800 -5.93 40.21 -13.54
CA VAL A 800 -5.79 40.27 -12.08
C VAL A 800 -5.32 41.66 -11.69
N SER A 801 -6.05 42.34 -10.80
CA SER A 801 -5.73 43.71 -10.35
C SER A 801 -5.37 43.80 -8.88
N ALA A 802 -5.83 42.84 -8.05
CA ALA A 802 -5.43 42.75 -6.65
C ALA A 802 -5.54 41.31 -6.13
N VAL A 803 -4.69 40.94 -5.17
CA VAL A 803 -4.76 39.66 -4.46
C VAL A 803 -4.52 39.90 -2.98
N SER A 804 -5.31 39.25 -2.11
CA SER A 804 -5.08 39.24 -0.67
C SER A 804 -4.46 37.90 -0.28
N ALA A 805 -3.21 37.92 0.19
CA ALA A 805 -2.50 36.71 0.58
C ALA A 805 -1.66 36.89 1.85
N THR A 806 -1.47 35.79 2.57
CA THR A 806 -0.55 35.67 3.71
C THR A 806 0.28 34.41 3.59
N GLY A 807 1.35 34.26 4.37
CA GLY A 807 1.98 32.97 4.61
C GLY A 807 1.00 31.99 5.25
N TRP A 808 1.01 30.73 4.82
CA TRP A 808 0.09 29.71 5.31
C TRP A 808 0.32 29.33 6.77
N THR A 809 1.59 29.22 7.16
CA THR A 809 2.00 28.80 8.51
C THR A 809 2.18 30.00 9.43
N THR A 810 2.85 31.05 8.95
CA THR A 810 3.21 32.21 9.79
C THR A 810 2.10 33.25 9.88
N GLY A 811 1.20 33.31 8.90
CA GLY A 811 0.21 34.38 8.76
C GLY A 811 0.82 35.73 8.34
N SER A 812 2.10 35.77 7.99
CA SER A 812 2.78 37.00 7.55
C SER A 812 2.13 37.56 6.30
N SER A 813 1.91 38.88 6.24
CA SER A 813 1.28 39.53 5.09
C SER A 813 2.16 39.43 3.84
N VAL A 814 1.56 39.12 2.68
CA VAL A 814 2.23 39.19 1.38
C VAL A 814 1.83 40.48 0.69
N THR A 815 2.80 41.32 0.36
CA THR A 815 2.56 42.58 -0.36
C THR A 815 2.44 42.32 -1.85
N MET A 816 1.27 42.59 -2.41
CA MET A 816 0.99 42.45 -3.84
C MET A 816 1.02 43.83 -4.51
N THR A 817 2.06 44.10 -5.30
CA THR A 817 2.22 45.37 -6.04
C THR A 817 2.04 45.15 -7.54
N ASP A 818 1.25 46.00 -8.17
CA ASP A 818 1.11 46.02 -9.63
C ASP A 818 2.44 46.32 -10.34
N GLY A 819 2.68 45.66 -11.46
CA GLY A 819 3.93 45.69 -12.22
C GLY A 819 5.11 44.96 -11.58
N THR A 820 4.97 44.40 -10.36
CA THR A 820 6.02 43.60 -9.70
C THR A 820 5.52 42.19 -9.37
N GLN A 821 4.56 42.05 -8.45
CA GLN A 821 3.96 40.76 -8.08
C GLN A 821 2.71 40.46 -8.91
N ILE A 822 1.98 41.49 -9.34
CA ILE A 822 0.86 41.37 -10.28
C ILE A 822 1.36 41.79 -11.65
N THR A 823 1.32 40.89 -12.62
CA THR A 823 1.94 41.07 -13.94
C THR A 823 1.12 40.40 -15.05
N GLY A 824 1.52 40.61 -16.30
CA GLY A 824 0.86 40.00 -17.46
C GLY A 824 -0.37 40.78 -17.92
N ALA A 825 -0.96 40.33 -19.02
CA ALA A 825 -2.11 40.98 -19.65
C ALA A 825 -3.01 39.94 -20.33
N GLY A 826 -4.32 40.05 -20.10
CA GLY A 826 -5.37 39.31 -20.77
C GLY A 826 -5.50 39.72 -22.24
N GLN A 827 -6.43 39.09 -22.95
CA GLN A 827 -6.68 39.37 -24.37
C GLN A 827 -8.13 39.80 -24.57
N ALA A 828 -8.34 40.78 -25.46
CA ALA A 828 -9.66 41.30 -25.78
C ALA A 828 -10.56 40.21 -26.38
N GLN A 829 -11.68 39.94 -25.71
CA GLN A 829 -12.74 39.07 -26.21
C GLN A 829 -13.88 39.92 -26.76
N THR A 830 -14.23 39.73 -28.04
CA THR A 830 -15.21 40.54 -28.77
C THR A 830 -16.59 39.90 -28.75
N VAL A 831 -17.60 40.63 -28.31
CA VAL A 831 -19.00 40.17 -28.32
C VAL A 831 -19.57 40.23 -29.74
N GLN A 832 -20.25 39.17 -30.16
CA GLN A 832 -21.01 39.08 -31.41
C GLN A 832 -22.51 38.91 -31.11
N ALA A 833 -23.39 39.47 -31.94
CA ALA A 833 -24.83 39.34 -31.75
C ALA A 833 -25.34 37.91 -31.97
N SER A 834 -24.76 37.21 -32.96
CA SER A 834 -25.13 35.86 -33.37
C SER A 834 -24.01 35.22 -34.20
N GLY A 835 -24.12 33.92 -34.44
CA GLY A 835 -23.33 33.18 -35.42
C GLY A 835 -23.64 33.55 -36.85
N THR A 836 -22.81 33.04 -37.76
CA THR A 836 -23.04 33.09 -39.20
C THR A 836 -22.92 31.68 -39.80
N LEU A 837 -23.57 31.47 -40.94
CA LEU A 837 -23.53 30.20 -41.69
C LEU A 837 -23.13 30.50 -43.14
N LYS A 838 -21.96 30.03 -43.54
CA LYS A 838 -21.50 30.07 -44.94
C LYS A 838 -21.98 28.82 -45.68
N VAL A 839 -22.48 28.96 -46.91
CA VAL A 839 -22.95 27.84 -47.74
C VAL A 839 -22.23 27.88 -49.09
N GLU A 840 -21.45 26.85 -49.39
CA GLU A 840 -20.65 26.75 -50.60
C GLU A 840 -21.00 25.47 -51.37
N LEU A 841 -20.75 25.44 -52.69
CA LEU A 841 -20.77 24.18 -53.44
C LEU A 841 -19.55 23.33 -53.07
N ALA A 842 -19.76 22.03 -52.82
CA ALA A 842 -18.66 21.11 -52.62
C ALA A 842 -17.88 20.88 -53.92
N ALA A 843 -16.57 20.58 -53.80
CA ALA A 843 -15.71 20.33 -54.95
C ALA A 843 -16.06 19.01 -55.67
N ASP A 844 -16.58 18.02 -54.95
CA ASP A 844 -16.97 16.70 -55.43
C ASP A 844 -18.47 16.59 -55.75
N ARG A 845 -19.12 17.71 -56.09
CA ARG A 845 -20.54 17.75 -56.49
C ARG A 845 -20.78 17.11 -57.86
N THR A 846 -22.03 16.71 -58.12
CA THR A 846 -22.47 16.28 -59.45
C THR A 846 -22.42 17.44 -60.47
N VAL A 847 -21.82 17.16 -61.64
CA VAL A 847 -21.81 18.04 -62.82
C VAL A 847 -22.89 17.64 -63.83
N ALA A 848 -23.18 18.48 -64.82
CA ALA A 848 -24.20 18.18 -65.82
C ALA A 848 -23.89 16.87 -66.56
N GLY A 849 -24.92 16.06 -66.83
CA GLY A 849 -24.79 14.76 -67.48
C GLY A 849 -26.14 14.05 -67.67
N PRO A 850 -26.16 12.93 -68.39
CA PRO A 850 -27.36 12.15 -68.63
C PRO A 850 -27.74 11.29 -67.41
N VAL A 851 -29.04 11.12 -67.18
CA VAL A 851 -29.63 10.27 -66.16
C VAL A 851 -30.76 9.47 -66.79
N VAL A 852 -30.79 8.17 -66.50
CA VAL A 852 -31.84 7.26 -66.96
C VAL A 852 -33.12 7.48 -66.14
N ALA A 853 -34.27 7.63 -66.80
CA ALA A 853 -35.58 7.69 -66.16
C ALA A 853 -35.80 6.47 -65.22
N GLY A 854 -36.49 6.68 -64.10
CA GLY A 854 -36.70 5.66 -63.07
C GLY A 854 -35.50 5.40 -62.15
N SER A 855 -34.35 6.03 -62.39
CA SER A 855 -33.16 5.90 -61.52
C SER A 855 -33.43 6.45 -60.12
N SER A 856 -32.97 5.74 -59.08
CA SER A 856 -33.10 6.16 -57.68
C SER A 856 -31.76 6.56 -57.06
N GLY A 857 -31.76 7.54 -56.16
CA GLY A 857 -30.58 7.93 -55.39
C GLY A 857 -29.51 8.66 -56.20
N VAL A 858 -29.89 9.31 -57.30
CA VAL A 858 -28.99 10.07 -58.17
C VAL A 858 -28.59 11.36 -57.45
N SER A 859 -27.28 11.60 -57.30
CA SER A 859 -26.79 12.82 -56.64
C SER A 859 -27.04 14.04 -57.51
N MET A 860 -27.74 15.05 -56.97
CA MET A 860 -28.11 16.27 -57.69
C MET A 860 -27.16 17.43 -57.40
N VAL A 861 -26.81 17.59 -56.11
CA VAL A 861 -25.90 18.66 -55.63
C VAL A 861 -25.34 18.29 -54.26
N LYS A 862 -24.15 18.79 -53.98
CA LYS A 862 -23.51 18.69 -52.67
C LYS A 862 -23.02 20.06 -52.22
N TYR A 863 -23.40 20.46 -51.02
CA TYR A 863 -23.05 21.71 -50.36
C TYR A 863 -22.06 21.47 -49.22
N LYS A 864 -21.21 22.46 -48.95
CA LYS A 864 -20.33 22.57 -47.78
C LYS A 864 -20.81 23.76 -46.95
N LEU A 865 -21.24 23.49 -45.72
CA LEU A 865 -21.73 24.49 -44.78
C LEU A 865 -20.67 24.71 -43.69
N THR A 866 -20.35 25.95 -43.35
CA THR A 866 -19.40 26.29 -42.28
C THR A 866 -20.00 27.36 -41.37
N ALA A 867 -20.16 27.04 -40.08
CA ALA A 867 -20.62 28.01 -39.10
C ALA A 867 -19.43 28.81 -38.53
N ALA A 868 -19.62 30.09 -38.23
CA ALA A 868 -18.65 30.91 -37.51
C ALA A 868 -19.27 31.51 -36.24
N TYR A 869 -18.40 31.84 -35.29
CA TYR A 869 -18.69 32.40 -33.96
C TYR A 869 -19.40 31.47 -32.97
N GLU A 870 -20.40 30.68 -33.40
CA GLU A 870 -21.09 29.64 -32.62
C GLU A 870 -21.52 28.45 -33.51
N ASP A 871 -21.99 27.38 -32.89
CA ASP A 871 -22.68 26.29 -33.59
C ASP A 871 -24.04 26.78 -34.14
N VAL A 872 -24.43 26.29 -35.30
CA VAL A 872 -25.70 26.66 -35.95
C VAL A 872 -26.57 25.42 -36.17
N ASP A 873 -27.78 25.43 -35.61
CA ASP A 873 -28.80 24.40 -35.81
C ASP A 873 -29.70 24.76 -36.99
N ILE A 874 -29.71 23.92 -38.02
CA ILE A 874 -30.53 24.09 -39.22
C ILE A 874 -31.80 23.27 -39.05
N THR A 875 -32.95 23.93 -39.08
CA THR A 875 -34.26 23.32 -38.79
C THR A 875 -35.15 23.25 -40.01
N GLU A 876 -34.97 24.11 -41.01
CA GLU A 876 -35.68 24.00 -42.28
C GLU A 876 -34.76 24.22 -43.49
N LEU A 877 -34.85 23.31 -44.45
CA LEU A 877 -34.19 23.39 -45.75
C LEU A 877 -35.26 23.36 -46.86
N PRO A 878 -35.67 24.51 -47.42
CA PRO A 878 -36.54 24.53 -48.59
C PRO A 878 -35.74 24.17 -49.84
N LEU A 879 -36.21 23.13 -50.52
CA LEU A 879 -35.64 22.59 -51.75
C LEU A 879 -36.56 22.91 -52.91
N TYR A 880 -35.96 23.23 -54.06
CA TYR A 880 -36.69 23.54 -55.28
C TYR A 880 -36.27 22.62 -56.41
N LEU A 881 -37.19 22.40 -57.34
CA LEU A 881 -36.98 21.70 -58.59
C LEU A 881 -37.15 22.69 -59.76
N ALA A 882 -36.13 22.80 -60.60
CA ALA A 882 -36.15 23.61 -61.81
C ALA A 882 -35.90 22.75 -63.05
N ASN A 883 -36.47 23.18 -64.18
CA ASN A 883 -36.15 22.65 -65.50
C ASN A 883 -35.16 23.62 -66.16
N GLY A 884 -33.89 23.21 -66.29
CA GLY A 884 -32.84 24.07 -66.83
C GLY A 884 -32.58 25.35 -66.02
N THR A 885 -32.53 26.50 -66.69
CA THR A 885 -32.08 27.78 -66.12
C THR A 885 -33.20 28.79 -65.79
N THR A 886 -34.44 28.67 -66.30
CA THR A 886 -35.41 29.80 -66.22
C THR A 886 -36.90 29.44 -66.00
N GLY A 887 -37.27 28.27 -65.45
CA GLY A 887 -38.68 27.99 -65.14
C GLY A 887 -38.93 26.92 -64.08
N ALA A 888 -40.10 27.01 -63.41
CA ALA A 888 -40.60 25.99 -62.49
C ALA A 888 -40.55 24.61 -63.19
N GLY A 889 -39.89 23.64 -62.55
CA GLY A 889 -39.63 22.35 -63.17
C GLY A 889 -40.91 21.57 -63.48
N THR A 890 -40.92 20.80 -64.56
CA THR A 890 -41.99 19.83 -64.78
C THR A 890 -41.83 18.71 -63.76
N LEU A 891 -42.80 18.56 -62.84
CA LEU A 891 -42.85 17.48 -61.83
C LEU A 891 -42.77 16.07 -62.43
N ALA A 892 -42.97 15.96 -63.75
CA ALA A 892 -42.78 14.78 -64.57
C ALA A 892 -41.43 14.10 -64.34
N ASN A 893 -40.35 14.83 -64.05
CA ASN A 893 -38.99 14.26 -64.04
C ASN A 893 -38.55 13.65 -62.71
N VAL A 894 -38.88 14.29 -61.59
CA VAL A 894 -38.36 13.90 -60.26
C VAL A 894 -39.51 13.46 -59.36
N ALA A 895 -39.43 12.22 -58.89
CA ALA A 895 -40.42 11.63 -57.98
C ALA A 895 -40.28 12.22 -56.57
N LYS A 896 -39.04 12.27 -56.06
CA LYS A 896 -38.73 12.73 -54.71
C LYS A 896 -37.26 13.06 -54.53
N VAL A 897 -36.97 13.94 -53.57
CA VAL A 897 -35.61 14.29 -53.13
C VAL A 897 -35.34 13.76 -51.72
N LYS A 898 -34.10 13.38 -51.45
CA LYS A 898 -33.59 12.92 -50.15
C LYS A 898 -32.41 13.79 -49.76
N VAL A 899 -32.37 14.19 -48.50
CA VAL A 899 -31.27 14.99 -47.93
C VAL A 899 -30.33 14.06 -47.18
N TYR A 900 -29.03 14.18 -47.43
CA TYR A 900 -27.98 13.44 -46.74
C TYR A 900 -27.04 14.43 -46.06
N SER A 901 -26.60 14.10 -44.84
CA SER A 901 -25.46 14.77 -44.21
C SER A 901 -24.35 13.76 -43.97
N ASN A 902 -23.15 14.05 -44.48
CA ASN A 902 -21.98 13.16 -44.38
C ASN A 902 -22.29 11.69 -44.76
N GLY A 903 -23.12 11.49 -45.80
CA GLY A 903 -23.53 10.17 -46.29
C GLY A 903 -24.71 9.50 -45.57
N THR A 904 -25.23 10.10 -44.49
CA THR A 904 -26.41 9.60 -43.75
C THR A 904 -27.67 10.35 -44.18
N GLN A 905 -28.75 9.64 -44.52
CA GLN A 905 -30.02 10.26 -44.88
C GLN A 905 -30.68 10.92 -43.67
N LEU A 906 -31.20 12.13 -43.84
CA LEU A 906 -31.85 12.93 -42.80
C LEU A 906 -33.35 13.10 -43.03
N GLY A 907 -34.09 13.24 -41.93
CA GLY A 907 -35.53 13.45 -41.93
C GLY A 907 -36.31 12.25 -42.50
N ASN A 908 -37.20 12.49 -43.46
CA ASN A 908 -38.02 11.43 -44.06
C ASN A 908 -37.18 10.45 -44.89
N LEU A 909 -37.02 9.23 -44.38
CA LEU A 909 -36.29 8.14 -45.05
C LEU A 909 -36.93 7.72 -46.39
N ALA A 910 -38.24 7.92 -46.56
CA ALA A 910 -38.91 7.64 -47.82
C ALA A 910 -38.59 8.66 -48.92
N GLY A 911 -38.07 9.84 -48.58
CA GLY A 911 -37.88 11.00 -49.47
C GLY A 911 -39.04 12.01 -49.42
N TYR A 912 -38.83 13.17 -50.02
CA TYR A 912 -39.73 14.32 -50.02
C TYR A 912 -40.24 14.58 -51.45
N THR A 913 -41.55 14.66 -51.62
CA THR A 913 -42.20 14.98 -52.90
C THR A 913 -42.34 16.49 -53.06
N PHE A 914 -42.07 17.00 -54.27
CA PHE A 914 -42.31 18.41 -54.60
C PHE A 914 -43.82 18.68 -54.77
N ASP A 915 -44.27 19.87 -54.37
CA ASP A 915 -45.63 20.35 -54.58
C ASP A 915 -45.85 20.89 -56.01
N ASN A 916 -47.05 21.36 -56.32
CA ASN A 916 -47.40 21.94 -57.63
C ASN A 916 -46.60 23.20 -58.00
N ALA A 917 -45.90 23.82 -57.05
CA ALA A 917 -44.98 24.93 -57.28
C ALA A 917 -43.51 24.47 -57.40
N ALA A 918 -43.29 23.15 -57.53
CA ALA A 918 -41.97 22.53 -57.61
C ALA A 918 -41.11 22.79 -56.36
N LYS A 919 -41.75 22.90 -55.18
CA LYS A 919 -41.11 23.19 -53.88
C LYS A 919 -41.35 22.06 -52.88
N VAL A 920 -40.40 21.86 -51.97
CA VAL A 920 -40.62 21.10 -50.73
C VAL A 920 -39.79 21.65 -49.59
N THR A 921 -40.35 21.74 -48.38
CA THR A 921 -39.60 22.15 -47.19
C THR A 921 -39.26 20.93 -46.35
N VAL A 922 -37.96 20.73 -46.10
CA VAL A 922 -37.45 19.69 -45.21
C VAL A 922 -37.35 20.26 -43.80
N THR A 923 -38.25 19.87 -42.92
CA THR A 923 -38.23 20.25 -41.49
C THR A 923 -37.49 19.19 -40.67
N LEU A 924 -36.55 19.63 -39.85
CA LEU A 924 -35.70 18.81 -39.00
C LEU A 924 -35.78 19.32 -37.55
N ASP A 925 -35.74 18.40 -36.59
CA ASP A 925 -35.59 18.76 -35.19
C ASP A 925 -34.23 19.46 -34.96
N SER A 926 -34.18 20.40 -33.99
CA SER A 926 -32.92 21.02 -33.58
C SER A 926 -31.88 19.95 -33.26
N SER A 927 -30.61 20.19 -33.59
CA SER A 927 -29.46 19.26 -33.48
C SER A 927 -29.36 18.13 -34.51
N VAL A 928 -30.39 17.87 -35.33
CA VAL A 928 -30.32 16.82 -36.38
C VAL A 928 -29.35 17.21 -37.50
N LEU A 929 -29.39 18.48 -37.91
CA LEU A 929 -28.43 19.06 -38.84
C LEU A 929 -27.76 20.26 -38.18
N ARG A 930 -26.61 20.01 -37.54
CA ARG A 930 -25.81 21.03 -36.85
C ARG A 930 -24.51 21.31 -37.59
N ALA A 931 -24.33 22.56 -38.01
CA ALA A 931 -23.03 23.05 -38.42
C ALA A 931 -22.24 23.45 -37.17
N VAL A 932 -21.23 22.64 -36.82
CA VAL A 932 -20.34 22.93 -35.70
C VAL A 932 -19.42 24.09 -36.08
N LYS A 933 -19.20 25.02 -35.15
CA LYS A 933 -18.34 26.19 -35.35
C LYS A 933 -16.98 25.78 -35.94
N ASP A 934 -16.58 26.44 -37.01
CA ASP A 934 -15.31 26.26 -37.72
C ASP A 934 -15.07 24.85 -38.30
N VAL A 935 -16.10 23.99 -38.31
CA VAL A 935 -16.05 22.62 -38.87
C VAL A 935 -16.94 22.52 -40.11
N PRO A 936 -16.40 22.13 -41.28
CA PRO A 936 -17.21 21.92 -42.47
C PRO A 936 -18.22 20.78 -42.32
N LEU A 937 -19.47 21.04 -42.68
CA LEU A 937 -20.58 20.10 -42.76
C LEU A 937 -20.98 19.89 -44.22
N TYR A 938 -21.02 18.64 -44.70
CA TYR A 938 -21.44 18.36 -46.07
C TYR A 938 -22.90 17.91 -46.14
N VAL A 939 -23.68 18.58 -46.98
CA VAL A 939 -25.09 18.27 -47.25
C VAL A 939 -25.27 17.92 -48.71
N GLU A 940 -25.73 16.70 -48.99
CA GLU A 940 -25.94 16.19 -50.34
C GLU A 940 -27.44 15.96 -50.60
N LEU A 941 -27.93 16.42 -51.76
CA LEU A 941 -29.29 16.18 -52.21
C LEU A 941 -29.27 15.09 -53.28
N LYS A 942 -30.06 14.03 -53.07
CA LYS A 942 -30.23 12.94 -54.05
C LYS A 942 -31.68 12.86 -54.51
N ALA A 943 -31.90 12.65 -55.80
CA ALA A 943 -33.23 12.50 -56.38
C ALA A 943 -33.51 11.06 -56.81
N ASP A 944 -34.77 10.66 -56.67
CA ASP A 944 -35.32 9.52 -57.40
C ASP A 944 -36.14 10.09 -58.57
N PHE A 945 -35.86 9.63 -59.78
CA PHE A 945 -36.51 10.06 -61.03
C PHE A 945 -37.76 9.21 -61.29
N ASN A 946 -38.80 9.81 -61.89
CA ASN A 946 -40.00 9.07 -62.29
C ASN A 946 -39.68 8.10 -63.43
N ALA A 947 -40.51 7.06 -63.58
CA ALA A 947 -40.38 6.08 -64.65
C ALA A 947 -40.60 6.72 -66.04
N LYS A 948 -40.06 6.10 -67.09
CA LYS A 948 -40.04 6.65 -68.46
C LYS A 948 -41.42 7.05 -69.00
N GLU A 949 -42.48 6.37 -68.58
CA GLU A 949 -43.86 6.65 -68.98
C GLU A 949 -44.38 8.00 -68.45
N GLN A 950 -43.70 8.58 -67.47
CA GLN A 950 -44.05 9.86 -66.83
C GLN A 950 -43.07 10.98 -67.20
N THR A 951 -41.92 10.66 -67.78
CA THR A 951 -40.89 11.62 -68.17
C THR A 951 -41.00 11.97 -69.65
N THR A 952 -40.24 12.98 -70.07
CA THR A 952 -40.01 13.23 -71.50
C THR A 952 -38.51 13.13 -71.73
N SER A 953 -38.07 12.21 -72.58
CA SER A 953 -36.65 12.06 -72.90
C SER A 953 -36.04 13.39 -73.37
N GLY A 954 -34.84 13.70 -72.89
CA GLY A 954 -34.13 14.96 -73.13
C GLY A 954 -34.55 16.13 -72.24
N SER A 955 -35.54 15.97 -71.37
CA SER A 955 -35.94 17.01 -70.41
C SER A 955 -34.90 17.18 -69.29
N GLN A 956 -34.83 18.36 -68.65
CA GLN A 956 -33.83 18.63 -67.62
C GLN A 956 -34.44 18.61 -66.22
N ALA A 957 -33.62 18.22 -65.24
CA ALA A 957 -33.96 18.32 -63.82
C ALA A 957 -32.78 18.91 -63.04
N ARG A 958 -33.07 19.91 -62.22
CA ARG A 958 -32.11 20.57 -61.33
C ARG A 958 -32.73 20.70 -59.94
N VAL A 959 -32.00 20.29 -58.90
CA VAL A 959 -32.45 20.41 -57.51
C VAL A 959 -31.41 21.17 -56.69
N GLY A 960 -31.87 22.00 -55.77
CA GLY A 960 -31.02 22.83 -54.91
C GLY A 960 -31.79 23.45 -53.75
N ILE A 961 -31.06 24.10 -52.85
CA ILE A 961 -31.65 24.92 -51.77
C ILE A 961 -32.18 26.23 -52.39
N GLY A 962 -33.35 26.68 -51.97
CA GLY A 962 -33.96 27.90 -52.51
C GLY A 962 -33.28 29.19 -52.08
N ASP A 963 -33.49 30.25 -52.87
CA ASP A 963 -33.16 31.63 -52.50
C ASP A 963 -34.29 32.25 -51.65
N SER A 964 -33.98 33.38 -51.05
CA SER A 964 -34.79 34.31 -50.28
C SER A 964 -36.09 34.79 -50.94
N ASP A 965 -36.20 34.78 -52.27
CA ASP A 965 -37.47 34.99 -53.00
C ASP A 965 -38.37 33.74 -53.03
N SER A 966 -37.88 32.63 -52.47
CA SER A 966 -38.56 31.33 -52.41
C SER A 966 -38.80 30.72 -53.78
N ASP A 967 -37.86 30.88 -54.72
CA ASP A 967 -37.84 30.12 -55.96
C ASP A 967 -36.41 29.72 -56.41
N ALA A 968 -36.27 29.30 -57.68
CA ALA A 968 -35.02 28.88 -58.30
C ALA A 968 -34.53 29.86 -59.39
N SER A 969 -35.15 31.04 -59.52
CA SER A 969 -34.94 32.01 -60.60
C SER A 969 -33.58 32.71 -60.54
N THR A 970 -32.96 32.72 -59.36
CA THR A 970 -31.68 33.37 -59.06
C THR A 970 -30.53 32.39 -58.87
N TRP A 971 -30.72 31.09 -59.14
CA TRP A 971 -29.62 30.15 -59.05
C TRP A 971 -28.51 30.49 -60.04
N ASN A 972 -27.26 30.50 -59.56
CA ASN A 972 -26.08 31.03 -60.23
C ASN A 972 -26.13 32.57 -60.45
N ALA A 973 -26.86 33.28 -59.59
CA ALA A 973 -26.87 34.74 -59.47
C ALA A 973 -26.80 35.18 -57.99
N ALA A 974 -26.46 36.45 -57.74
CA ALA A 974 -26.30 36.98 -56.39
C ALA A 974 -27.63 36.97 -55.62
N GLY A 975 -27.63 36.40 -54.42
CA GLY A 975 -28.81 36.24 -53.57
C GLY A 975 -28.45 35.61 -52.21
N ASN A 976 -29.45 35.20 -51.43
CA ASN A 976 -29.26 34.59 -50.12
C ASN A 976 -30.02 33.27 -50.01
N TYR A 977 -29.41 32.23 -49.41
CA TYR A 977 -30.13 30.99 -49.17
C TYR A 977 -31.29 31.18 -48.17
N ASN A 978 -32.45 30.62 -48.47
CA ASN A 978 -33.63 30.66 -47.61
C ASN A 978 -33.60 29.52 -46.59
N ILE A 979 -32.60 29.48 -45.73
CA ILE A 979 -32.44 28.45 -44.70
C ILE A 979 -33.00 28.97 -43.38
N THR A 980 -33.82 28.17 -42.69
CA THR A 980 -34.21 28.48 -41.31
C THR A 980 -33.19 27.84 -40.36
N ALA A 981 -32.39 28.66 -39.70
CA ALA A 981 -31.36 28.22 -38.77
C ALA A 981 -31.25 29.14 -37.56
N ASN A 982 -30.87 28.59 -36.42
CA ASN A 982 -30.68 29.35 -35.18
C ASN A 982 -29.26 29.11 -34.63
N GLY A 983 -28.68 30.17 -34.06
CA GLY A 983 -27.48 30.03 -33.25
C GLY A 983 -27.78 29.20 -32.01
N LYS A 984 -26.95 28.19 -31.73
CA LYS A 984 -27.14 27.28 -30.62
C LYS A 984 -27.10 27.99 -29.27
N ASP A 985 -26.15 28.91 -29.09
CA ASP A 985 -25.88 29.57 -27.82
C ASP A 985 -26.59 30.92 -27.72
N SER A 986 -26.57 31.69 -28.80
CA SER A 986 -27.29 32.98 -28.85
C SER A 986 -28.80 32.79 -28.81
N GLY A 987 -29.30 31.66 -29.34
CA GLY A 987 -30.73 31.43 -29.57
C GLY A 987 -31.34 32.33 -30.65
N THR A 988 -30.51 33.14 -31.31
CA THR A 988 -30.92 34.09 -32.34
C THR A 988 -31.20 33.34 -33.63
N ALA A 989 -32.36 33.59 -34.25
CA ALA A 989 -32.64 33.14 -35.60
C ALA A 989 -31.69 33.84 -36.57
N LEU A 990 -30.93 33.07 -37.34
CA LEU A 990 -30.09 33.62 -38.39
C LEU A 990 -30.99 34.16 -39.50
N THR A 991 -30.71 35.39 -39.90
CA THR A 991 -31.41 36.02 -41.02
C THR A 991 -30.57 35.90 -42.29
N LYS A 992 -31.09 36.37 -43.43
CA LYS A 992 -30.29 36.54 -44.65
C LYS A 992 -28.98 37.33 -44.43
N ALA A 993 -28.93 38.19 -43.40
CA ALA A 993 -27.73 38.92 -43.04
C ALA A 993 -26.66 38.10 -42.31
N ASN A 994 -26.97 36.85 -41.97
CA ASN A 994 -26.06 35.96 -41.24
C ASN A 994 -25.88 34.61 -41.95
N ILE A 995 -26.74 34.30 -42.92
CA ILE A 995 -26.64 33.13 -43.80
C ILE A 995 -26.11 33.63 -45.14
N ASP A 996 -24.81 33.41 -45.34
CA ASP A 996 -24.11 33.75 -46.58
C ASP A 996 -24.38 35.20 -47.04
N ASP A 997 -24.31 36.16 -46.09
CA ASP A 997 -24.70 37.58 -46.23
C ASP A 997 -24.02 38.29 -47.44
N VAL A 998 -22.92 37.73 -47.93
CA VAL A 998 -22.37 38.03 -49.25
C VAL A 998 -21.62 36.78 -49.71
N GLY A 999 -22.27 35.92 -50.52
CA GLY A 999 -21.66 34.71 -51.11
C GLY A 999 -20.20 34.95 -51.50
N ASP A 1000 -19.30 34.27 -50.79
CA ASP A 1000 -17.82 34.24 -50.83
C ASP A 1000 -17.03 35.53 -51.17
N GLY A 1001 -17.65 36.70 -51.22
CA GLY A 1001 -17.06 37.90 -51.84
C GLY A 1001 -17.07 37.87 -53.37
N SER A 1002 -17.69 36.89 -54.04
CA SER A 1002 -17.81 36.77 -55.50
C SER A 1002 -19.03 35.98 -56.00
N GLY A 1003 -20.15 35.97 -55.27
CA GLY A 1003 -21.49 35.83 -55.83
C GLY A 1003 -21.91 34.41 -56.23
N ASN A 1004 -22.95 33.90 -55.57
CA ASN A 1004 -24.20 33.41 -56.19
C ASN A 1004 -24.87 32.33 -55.31
N VAL A 1005 -26.20 32.35 -55.20
CA VAL A 1005 -26.96 31.21 -54.66
C VAL A 1005 -26.85 30.08 -55.67
N ASN A 1006 -26.33 28.92 -55.27
CA ASN A 1006 -26.03 27.85 -56.23
C ASN A 1006 -27.04 26.71 -56.12
N GLY A 1007 -27.75 26.41 -57.19
CA GLY A 1007 -28.46 25.14 -57.36
C GLY A 1007 -27.55 24.03 -57.89
N GLY A 1008 -28.04 22.79 -57.95
CA GLY A 1008 -27.31 21.67 -58.57
C GLY A 1008 -27.02 21.85 -60.06
N SER A 1009 -26.38 20.88 -60.70
CA SER A 1009 -26.23 20.92 -62.15
C SER A 1009 -27.56 20.51 -62.81
N ALA A 1010 -27.85 21.02 -64.01
CA ALA A 1010 -28.98 20.51 -64.80
C ALA A 1010 -28.61 19.13 -65.36
N LEU A 1011 -29.35 18.10 -64.94
CA LEU A 1011 -29.19 16.74 -65.43
C LEU A 1011 -30.23 16.47 -66.52
N GLY A 1012 -29.82 15.88 -67.64
CA GLY A 1012 -30.74 15.47 -68.70
C GLY A 1012 -31.35 14.13 -68.36
N VAL A 1013 -32.67 14.01 -68.41
CA VAL A 1013 -33.42 12.79 -68.13
C VAL A 1013 -33.76 12.13 -69.45
N PHE A 1014 -33.32 10.90 -69.65
CA PHE A 1014 -33.51 10.13 -70.88
C PHE A 1014 -34.12 8.77 -70.57
N ASP A 1015 -34.90 8.23 -71.49
CA ASP A 1015 -35.53 6.92 -71.34
C ASP A 1015 -34.47 5.80 -71.39
N GLY A 1016 -33.49 5.95 -72.30
CA GLY A 1016 -32.23 5.19 -72.33
C GLY A 1016 -31.00 6.10 -72.40
N VAL A 1017 -29.84 5.60 -71.98
CA VAL A 1017 -28.53 6.25 -72.13
C VAL A 1017 -27.52 5.25 -72.69
N LEU A 1018 -26.82 5.63 -73.76
CA LEU A 1018 -25.75 4.83 -74.35
C LEU A 1018 -24.42 5.19 -73.72
N THR A 1019 -23.71 4.19 -73.21
CA THR A 1019 -22.33 4.33 -72.74
C THR A 1019 -21.41 3.57 -73.67
N VAL A 1020 -20.30 4.16 -74.06
CA VAL A 1020 -19.34 3.55 -74.98
C VAL A 1020 -18.02 3.33 -74.27
N GLY A 1021 -17.25 2.32 -74.68
CA GLY A 1021 -15.89 2.19 -74.21
C GLY A 1021 -15.04 1.29 -75.07
N LEU A 1022 -13.73 1.45 -74.91
CA LEU A 1022 -12.74 0.62 -75.61
C LEU A 1022 -12.82 -0.83 -75.12
N ASP A 1023 -12.87 -1.78 -76.05
CA ASP A 1023 -12.82 -3.20 -75.69
C ASP A 1023 -11.38 -3.60 -75.36
N ALA A 1024 -11.22 -4.43 -74.34
CA ALA A 1024 -9.90 -4.90 -73.91
C ALA A 1024 -9.16 -5.64 -75.05
N ASN A 1025 -9.90 -6.35 -75.92
CA ASN A 1025 -9.38 -7.08 -77.06
C ASN A 1025 -9.21 -6.24 -78.32
N SER A 1026 -9.46 -4.93 -78.25
CA SER A 1026 -9.11 -4.01 -79.33
C SER A 1026 -7.63 -4.21 -79.68
N PRO A 1027 -7.25 -4.32 -80.96
CA PRO A 1027 -5.87 -4.61 -81.31
C PRO A 1027 -4.89 -3.54 -80.78
N SER A 1028 -3.73 -3.96 -80.28
CA SER A 1028 -2.61 -3.07 -79.90
C SER A 1028 -1.27 -3.67 -80.29
N GLY A 1029 -0.29 -2.81 -80.59
CA GLY A 1029 1.07 -3.23 -80.91
C GLY A 1029 1.27 -3.63 -82.37
N VAL A 1030 2.34 -4.37 -82.65
CA VAL A 1030 2.79 -4.64 -84.03
C VAL A 1030 1.90 -5.71 -84.68
N GLN A 1031 1.16 -5.32 -85.73
CA GLN A 1031 0.43 -6.24 -86.59
C GLN A 1031 1.11 -6.41 -87.94
N THR A 1032 0.97 -7.59 -88.57
CA THR A 1032 1.39 -7.81 -89.96
C THR A 1032 0.36 -7.21 -90.90
N ALA A 1033 0.83 -6.38 -91.84
CA ALA A 1033 -0.01 -5.78 -92.87
C ALA A 1033 -0.79 -6.83 -93.68
N GLY A 1034 -2.05 -6.52 -94.01
CA GLY A 1034 -2.93 -7.39 -94.78
C GLY A 1034 -4.32 -6.78 -95.00
N THR A 1035 -5.10 -7.39 -95.88
CA THR A 1035 -6.48 -7.00 -96.15
C THR A 1035 -7.40 -7.44 -94.99
N GLY A 1036 -8.39 -6.62 -94.64
CA GLY A 1036 -9.40 -6.95 -93.61
C GLY A 1036 -8.85 -7.11 -92.19
N LYS A 1037 -7.77 -6.42 -91.83
CA LYS A 1037 -7.20 -6.44 -90.48
C LYS A 1037 -8.06 -5.64 -89.52
N GLU A 1038 -8.26 -6.17 -88.33
CA GLU A 1038 -8.96 -5.44 -87.27
C GLU A 1038 -8.07 -4.29 -86.78
N VAL A 1039 -8.65 -3.10 -86.70
CA VAL A 1039 -7.94 -1.87 -86.33
C VAL A 1039 -8.53 -1.20 -85.08
N LEU A 1040 -9.78 -1.49 -84.73
CA LEU A 1040 -10.42 -1.01 -83.50
C LEU A 1040 -11.52 -1.98 -83.07
N ARG A 1041 -11.62 -2.23 -81.77
CA ARG A 1041 -12.77 -2.88 -81.14
C ARG A 1041 -13.27 -2.04 -79.97
N PHE A 1042 -14.57 -1.88 -79.87
CA PHE A 1042 -15.20 -1.13 -78.79
C PHE A 1042 -16.55 -1.75 -78.45
N TRP A 1043 -17.05 -1.40 -77.27
CA TRP A 1043 -18.34 -1.84 -76.78
C TRP A 1043 -19.27 -0.66 -76.60
N LEU A 1044 -20.56 -0.94 -76.74
CA LEU A 1044 -21.68 -0.03 -76.59
C LEU A 1044 -22.65 -0.68 -75.59
N THR A 1045 -22.99 0.01 -74.51
CA THR A 1045 -23.94 -0.48 -73.50
C THR A 1045 -25.13 0.46 -73.43
N ALA A 1046 -26.33 -0.04 -73.68
CA ALA A 1046 -27.55 0.72 -73.51
C ALA A 1046 -28.12 0.47 -72.10
N THR A 1047 -28.38 1.52 -71.34
CA THR A 1047 -29.00 1.44 -70.00
C THR A 1047 -30.32 2.17 -70.03
N GLY A 1048 -31.38 1.59 -69.47
CA GLY A 1048 -32.73 2.16 -69.51
C GLY A 1048 -33.57 1.55 -70.63
N ASP A 1049 -33.23 1.88 -71.88
CA ASP A 1049 -33.95 1.43 -73.07
C ASP A 1049 -33.03 0.86 -74.16
N GLU A 1050 -33.64 0.30 -75.20
CA GLU A 1050 -32.98 -0.09 -76.44
C GLU A 1050 -32.57 1.14 -77.26
N ILE A 1051 -31.31 1.19 -77.66
CA ILE A 1051 -30.73 2.34 -78.34
C ILE A 1051 -30.25 1.97 -79.74
N THR A 1052 -30.68 2.72 -80.74
CA THR A 1052 -30.13 2.62 -82.11
C THR A 1052 -29.07 3.69 -82.33
N VAL A 1053 -27.88 3.28 -82.77
CA VAL A 1053 -26.81 4.20 -83.16
C VAL A 1053 -27.13 4.75 -84.55
N HIS A 1054 -27.22 6.07 -84.65
CA HIS A 1054 -27.60 6.76 -85.89
C HIS A 1054 -26.39 7.31 -86.64
N ASP A 1055 -25.41 7.81 -85.91
CA ASP A 1055 -24.18 8.34 -86.46
C ASP A 1055 -22.97 7.82 -85.67
N LEU A 1056 -21.92 7.47 -86.40
CA LEU A 1056 -20.66 7.06 -85.83
C LEU A 1056 -19.49 7.46 -86.73
N GLU A 1057 -18.68 8.40 -86.26
CA GLU A 1057 -17.48 8.88 -86.94
C GLU A 1057 -16.20 8.30 -86.34
N PHE A 1058 -15.30 7.89 -87.23
CA PHE A 1058 -13.97 7.41 -86.88
C PHE A 1058 -12.89 8.32 -87.48
N ILE A 1059 -11.95 8.73 -86.63
CA ILE A 1059 -10.83 9.57 -87.01
C ILE A 1059 -9.53 8.80 -86.77
N PRO A 1060 -8.70 8.58 -87.79
CA PRO A 1060 -7.37 8.06 -87.57
C PRO A 1060 -6.40 9.18 -87.17
N SER A 1061 -5.47 8.86 -86.28
CA SER A 1061 -4.31 9.70 -86.00
C SER A 1061 -3.03 8.89 -86.22
N SER A 1062 -2.24 9.25 -87.22
CA SER A 1062 -0.95 8.61 -87.50
C SER A 1062 0.18 9.65 -87.60
N SER A 1063 1.42 9.20 -87.40
CA SER A 1063 2.64 9.97 -87.72
C SER A 1063 3.15 9.71 -89.15
N GLY A 1064 2.31 9.15 -90.02
CA GLY A 1064 2.64 8.84 -91.41
C GLY A 1064 1.44 8.31 -92.20
N THR A 1065 1.30 8.77 -93.44
CA THR A 1065 0.21 8.45 -94.37
C THR A 1065 0.10 6.95 -94.63
N VAL A 1066 -1.07 6.36 -94.36
CA VAL A 1066 -1.42 5.01 -94.83
C VAL A 1066 -1.88 5.16 -96.28
N THR A 1067 -1.03 4.77 -97.23
CA THR A 1067 -1.33 4.88 -98.67
C THR A 1067 -1.97 3.62 -99.25
N GLY A 1068 -2.34 2.65 -98.41
CA GLY A 1068 -3.07 1.45 -98.82
C GLY A 1068 -4.55 1.75 -98.94
N THR A 1069 -5.01 1.95 -100.18
CA THR A 1069 -6.38 2.21 -100.60
C THR A 1069 -7.20 0.91 -100.65
N GLY A 1070 -7.63 0.36 -99.51
CA GLY A 1070 -8.54 -0.80 -99.49
C GLY A 1070 -9.67 -0.63 -98.46
N ASP A 1071 -10.78 -1.27 -98.76
CA ASP A 1071 -12.09 -1.08 -98.12
C ASP A 1071 -12.06 -1.26 -96.58
N ALA A 1072 -12.84 -0.45 -95.86
CA ALA A 1072 -13.05 -0.57 -94.41
C ALA A 1072 -14.45 -1.09 -94.10
N LYS A 1073 -14.64 -1.78 -92.96
CA LYS A 1073 -15.95 -2.30 -92.53
C LYS A 1073 -16.15 -2.17 -91.03
N LEU A 1074 -17.35 -1.77 -90.61
CA LEU A 1074 -17.84 -1.89 -89.24
C LEU A 1074 -18.65 -3.18 -89.14
N GLN A 1075 -18.26 -4.09 -88.26
CA GLN A 1075 -18.83 -5.43 -88.20
C GLN A 1075 -19.05 -5.93 -86.77
N SER A 1076 -19.87 -6.96 -86.62
CA SER A 1076 -19.88 -7.78 -85.42
C SER A 1076 -18.52 -8.45 -85.20
N THR A 1077 -18.19 -8.83 -83.97
CA THR A 1077 -16.86 -9.39 -83.63
C THR A 1077 -16.51 -10.66 -84.43
N ASP A 1078 -17.51 -11.47 -84.79
CA ASP A 1078 -17.37 -12.68 -85.62
C ASP A 1078 -17.38 -12.38 -87.14
N GLY A 1079 -17.67 -11.14 -87.53
CA GLY A 1079 -17.79 -10.70 -88.93
C GLY A 1079 -19.08 -11.16 -89.62
N SER A 1080 -20.03 -11.77 -88.90
CA SER A 1080 -21.28 -12.29 -89.48
C SER A 1080 -22.24 -11.19 -89.93
N ILE A 1081 -22.21 -10.04 -89.27
CA ILE A 1081 -23.00 -8.85 -89.61
C ILE A 1081 -22.04 -7.73 -89.99
N THR A 1082 -22.26 -7.14 -91.17
CA THR A 1082 -21.61 -5.90 -91.57
C THR A 1082 -22.59 -4.76 -91.36
N TYR A 1083 -22.29 -3.88 -90.41
CA TYR A 1083 -23.11 -2.70 -90.10
C TYR A 1083 -22.85 -1.57 -91.08
N ALA A 1084 -21.61 -1.43 -91.56
CA ALA A 1084 -21.23 -0.47 -92.60
C ALA A 1084 -20.00 -0.94 -93.40
N ASP A 1085 -19.91 -0.53 -94.66
CA ASP A 1085 -18.87 -0.92 -95.61
C ASP A 1085 -18.46 0.30 -96.45
N TRP A 1086 -17.17 0.61 -96.49
CA TRP A 1086 -16.60 1.78 -97.16
C TRP A 1086 -15.63 1.33 -98.26
N THR A 1087 -16.00 1.54 -99.53
CA THR A 1087 -15.19 1.12 -100.70
C THR A 1087 -14.48 2.29 -101.41
N SER A 1088 -13.21 2.11 -101.79
CA SER A 1088 -12.23 3.13 -102.23
C SER A 1088 -12.68 4.38 -103.04
N ALA A 1089 -12.67 5.57 -102.39
CA ALA A 1089 -12.12 6.87 -102.87
C ALA A 1089 -12.17 8.00 -101.79
N ALA A 1090 -11.77 7.73 -100.54
CA ALA A 1090 -11.88 8.73 -99.46
C ALA A 1090 -10.83 9.85 -99.56
N THR A 1091 -11.32 11.09 -99.70
CA THR A 1091 -10.50 12.32 -99.75
C THR A 1091 -10.38 12.94 -98.34
N GLU A 1092 -9.29 13.68 -98.11
CA GLU A 1092 -8.85 14.31 -96.86
C GLU A 1092 -9.96 14.95 -95.99
N CYS A 1093 -9.90 14.75 -94.67
CA CYS A 1093 -10.81 15.43 -93.74
C CYS A 1093 -10.55 16.94 -93.80
N GLY A 1094 -11.58 17.72 -94.12
CA GLY A 1094 -11.54 19.17 -94.10
C GLY A 1094 -11.42 19.72 -92.69
N ASN A 1095 -10.21 19.75 -92.11
CA ASN A 1095 -9.74 20.90 -91.35
C ASN A 1095 -8.21 20.86 -91.25
N GLY A 1096 -7.56 21.96 -91.64
CA GLY A 1096 -6.12 21.99 -91.92
C GLY A 1096 -5.24 21.61 -90.74
N SER A 1097 -4.74 20.35 -90.72
CA SER A 1097 -3.43 19.92 -90.21
C SER A 1097 -3.19 18.43 -90.55
N ALA A 1098 -2.42 18.17 -91.61
CA ALA A 1098 -1.69 16.94 -91.96
C ALA A 1098 -2.44 15.59 -92.09
N GLY A 1099 -3.03 15.33 -93.26
CA GLY A 1099 -2.86 14.05 -94.00
C GLY A 1099 -3.50 12.75 -93.50
N GLY A 1100 -4.64 12.78 -92.81
CA GLY A 1100 -5.43 11.59 -92.43
C GLY A 1100 -6.71 11.38 -93.25
N ILE A 1101 -7.19 10.13 -93.38
CA ILE A 1101 -8.44 9.74 -94.07
C ILE A 1101 -9.52 9.43 -93.01
N CYS A 1102 -10.58 10.24 -92.89
CA CYS A 1102 -11.69 9.97 -91.95
C CYS A 1102 -12.82 9.21 -92.66
N PHE A 1103 -13.59 8.41 -91.91
CA PHE A 1103 -14.78 7.73 -92.41
C PHE A 1103 -15.89 7.73 -91.36
N ALA A 1104 -17.13 7.91 -91.80
CA ALA A 1104 -18.33 7.97 -90.95
C ALA A 1104 -19.43 7.04 -91.48
N VAL A 1105 -20.25 6.50 -90.57
CA VAL A 1105 -21.53 5.86 -90.90
C VAL A 1105 -22.65 6.76 -90.41
N ALA A 1106 -23.48 7.24 -91.31
CA ALA A 1106 -24.63 8.07 -90.97
C ALA A 1106 -25.85 7.66 -91.81
N ASP A 1107 -27.05 7.82 -91.25
CA ASP A 1107 -28.29 7.67 -92.01
C ASP A 1107 -28.57 8.97 -92.78
N PHE A 1108 -28.23 9.03 -94.07
CA PHE A 1108 -28.34 10.23 -94.91
C PHE A 1108 -29.79 10.72 -95.03
N HIS A 1109 -30.14 11.78 -94.30
CA HIS A 1109 -31.42 12.49 -94.46
C HIS A 1109 -31.20 13.85 -95.16
N VAL A 1110 -32.08 14.17 -96.11
CA VAL A 1110 -31.89 15.18 -97.20
C VAL A 1110 -31.90 16.67 -96.75
N ASN A 1111 -31.85 16.98 -95.46
CA ASN A 1111 -31.90 18.38 -94.97
C ASN A 1111 -30.72 18.77 -94.08
N ASP A 1112 -29.56 18.12 -94.24
CA ASP A 1112 -28.34 18.63 -93.64
C ASP A 1112 -27.87 19.88 -94.40
N ALA A 1113 -27.70 21.00 -93.68
CA ALA A 1113 -27.24 22.26 -94.26
C ALA A 1113 -25.71 22.26 -94.49
N ASP A 1114 -25.04 21.12 -94.28
CA ASP A 1114 -23.66 20.93 -94.68
C ASP A 1114 -23.57 20.57 -96.17
N THR A 1115 -23.39 21.59 -97.01
CA THR A 1115 -23.06 21.43 -98.43
C THR A 1115 -21.61 20.97 -98.68
N SER A 1116 -20.94 20.39 -97.68
CA SER A 1116 -19.60 19.79 -97.82
C SER A 1116 -19.69 18.48 -98.63
N THR A 1117 -19.43 18.57 -99.93
CA THR A 1117 -19.25 17.42 -100.82
C THR A 1117 -17.92 16.68 -100.58
N THR A 1118 -17.38 16.66 -99.35
CA THR A 1118 -16.01 16.18 -99.08
C THR A 1118 -15.89 15.11 -97.98
N ARG A 1119 -16.99 14.50 -97.51
CA ARG A 1119 -16.95 13.33 -96.59
C ARG A 1119 -17.52 12.08 -97.25
N ASP A 1120 -16.77 10.97 -97.25
CA ASP A 1120 -17.22 9.64 -97.71
C ASP A 1120 -18.03 8.95 -96.60
N GLY A 1121 -19.34 9.21 -96.55
CA GLY A 1121 -20.25 8.49 -95.67
C GLY A 1121 -20.79 7.22 -96.34
N SER A 1122 -20.78 6.08 -95.65
CA SER A 1122 -21.55 4.90 -96.05
C SER A 1122 -22.88 4.88 -95.28
N GLY A 1123 -23.97 4.47 -95.95
CA GLY A 1123 -25.23 4.20 -95.25
C GLY A 1123 -25.10 2.94 -94.39
N TRP A 1124 -25.88 2.87 -93.31
CA TRP A 1124 -25.99 1.64 -92.51
C TRP A 1124 -26.44 0.47 -93.39
N THR A 1125 -25.58 -0.54 -93.53
CA THR A 1125 -25.93 -1.82 -94.18
C THR A 1125 -26.87 -2.64 -93.30
N THR A 1126 -26.73 -2.49 -91.98
CA THR A 1126 -27.65 -3.02 -90.96
C THR A 1126 -27.61 -2.05 -89.78
N ALA A 1127 -28.77 -1.68 -89.22
CA ALA A 1127 -28.82 -0.76 -88.08
C ALA A 1127 -28.10 -1.36 -86.86
N LEU A 1128 -27.30 -0.54 -86.18
CA LEU A 1128 -26.61 -0.94 -84.95
C LEU A 1128 -27.46 -0.60 -83.73
N THR A 1129 -28.37 -1.51 -83.39
CA THR A 1129 -29.26 -1.39 -82.21
C THR A 1129 -28.68 -2.14 -81.01
N VAL A 1130 -28.62 -1.55 -79.83
CA VAL A 1130 -28.16 -2.15 -78.57
C VAL A 1130 -29.36 -2.28 -77.64
N GLY A 1131 -29.78 -3.52 -77.34
CA GLY A 1131 -30.94 -3.76 -76.49
C GLY A 1131 -30.75 -3.24 -75.05
N ALA A 1132 -31.83 -2.90 -74.37
CA ALA A 1132 -31.80 -2.41 -72.99
C ALA A 1132 -31.02 -3.34 -72.05
N GLY A 1133 -30.06 -2.79 -71.31
CA GLY A 1133 -29.17 -3.52 -70.41
C GLY A 1133 -28.16 -4.44 -71.09
N GLN A 1134 -28.06 -4.40 -72.42
CA GLN A 1134 -27.11 -5.21 -73.19
C GLN A 1134 -25.86 -4.41 -73.53
N THR A 1135 -24.74 -5.12 -73.63
CA THR A 1135 -23.50 -4.61 -74.20
C THR A 1135 -23.25 -5.26 -75.55
N LYS A 1136 -23.15 -4.48 -76.62
CA LYS A 1136 -22.71 -4.96 -77.94
C LYS A 1136 -21.26 -4.59 -78.17
N VAL A 1137 -20.46 -5.57 -78.57
CA VAL A 1137 -19.07 -5.37 -79.00
C VAL A 1137 -19.02 -5.39 -80.52
N VAL A 1138 -18.41 -4.37 -81.11
CA VAL A 1138 -18.24 -4.24 -82.56
C VAL A 1138 -16.78 -3.97 -82.89
N LYS A 1139 -16.39 -4.29 -84.11
CA LYS A 1139 -15.02 -4.11 -84.60
C LYS A 1139 -15.00 -3.37 -85.93
N VAL A 1140 -13.94 -2.60 -86.14
CA VAL A 1140 -13.60 -2.00 -87.42
C VAL A 1140 -12.46 -2.81 -88.03
N THR A 1141 -12.63 -3.23 -89.28
CA THR A 1141 -11.60 -3.87 -90.09
C THR A 1141 -11.25 -3.02 -91.29
N GLY A 1142 -9.98 -3.01 -91.71
CA GLY A 1142 -9.55 -2.27 -92.90
C GLY A 1142 -8.35 -2.93 -93.59
N ASP A 1143 -8.02 -2.46 -94.79
CA ASP A 1143 -6.81 -2.87 -95.50
C ASP A 1143 -5.59 -2.11 -94.98
N THR A 1144 -4.59 -2.86 -94.50
CA THR A 1144 -3.33 -2.31 -93.97
C THR A 1144 -2.13 -2.61 -94.88
N THR A 1145 -2.34 -3.17 -96.07
CA THR A 1145 -1.27 -3.61 -96.99
C THR A 1145 -0.32 -2.50 -97.46
N GLY A 1146 -0.75 -1.24 -97.46
CA GLY A 1146 0.07 -0.09 -97.85
C GLY A 1146 0.90 0.56 -96.73
N VAL A 1147 0.89 0.02 -95.51
CA VAL A 1147 1.66 0.57 -94.39
C VAL A 1147 3.12 0.07 -94.46
N ALA A 1148 4.07 0.98 -94.68
CA ALA A 1148 5.50 0.65 -94.67
C ALA A 1148 5.97 0.11 -93.30
N SER A 1149 6.99 -0.75 -93.28
CA SER A 1149 7.53 -1.32 -92.04
C SER A 1149 7.96 -0.20 -91.06
N GLN A 1150 7.41 -0.21 -89.84
CA GLN A 1150 7.68 0.71 -88.70
C GLN A 1150 6.83 2.00 -88.59
N LYS A 1151 5.58 2.02 -89.08
CA LYS A 1151 4.63 3.12 -88.82
C LYS A 1151 3.54 2.75 -87.81
N THR A 1152 3.03 3.74 -87.07
CA THR A 1152 1.91 3.62 -86.11
C THR A 1152 0.60 4.07 -86.75
N PHE A 1153 -0.47 3.31 -86.53
CA PHE A 1153 -1.83 3.64 -86.96
C PHE A 1153 -2.73 3.61 -85.72
N GLN A 1154 -3.36 4.74 -85.40
CA GLN A 1154 -4.35 4.82 -84.33
C GLN A 1154 -5.69 5.20 -84.94
N LEU A 1155 -6.76 4.60 -84.45
CA LEU A 1155 -8.13 4.95 -84.80
C LEU A 1155 -8.89 5.27 -83.51
N ARG A 1156 -9.62 6.39 -83.50
CA ARG A 1156 -10.48 6.79 -82.38
C ARG A 1156 -11.89 7.09 -82.89
N ILE A 1157 -12.87 7.01 -81.99
CA ILE A 1157 -14.22 7.54 -82.19
C ILE A 1157 -14.17 9.01 -81.76
N ASP A 1158 -14.68 9.93 -82.59
CA ASP A 1158 -14.65 11.37 -82.26
C ASP A 1158 -15.78 11.76 -81.30
N ASP A 1159 -15.51 12.75 -80.45
CA ASP A 1159 -16.43 13.29 -79.45
C ASP A 1159 -16.95 14.71 -79.78
N GLY A 1160 -16.76 15.19 -81.02
CA GLY A 1160 -17.53 16.32 -81.56
C GLY A 1160 -16.99 17.73 -81.24
N GLY A 1161 -15.67 17.92 -81.23
CA GLY A 1161 -15.06 19.25 -81.07
C GLY A 1161 -15.20 20.19 -82.30
N THR A 1162 -16.11 21.16 -82.20
CA THR A 1162 -16.33 22.40 -83.00
C THR A 1162 -16.70 22.39 -84.49
N THR A 1163 -16.61 21.33 -85.32
CA THR A 1163 -17.18 21.42 -86.71
C THR A 1163 -17.69 20.11 -87.38
N GLY A 1164 -18.25 19.11 -86.69
CA GLY A 1164 -18.86 17.93 -87.35
C GLY A 1164 -18.97 16.69 -86.45
N ALA A 1165 -19.79 15.71 -86.82
CA ALA A 1165 -20.47 14.75 -85.92
C ALA A 1165 -19.62 13.59 -85.36
N GLY A 1166 -19.57 13.47 -84.03
CA GLY A 1166 -19.14 12.26 -83.29
C GLY A 1166 -20.24 11.18 -83.18
N LEU A 1167 -20.16 10.28 -82.18
CA LEU A 1167 -21.21 9.27 -81.92
C LEU A 1167 -22.57 9.93 -81.60
N GLN A 1168 -23.60 9.63 -82.39
CA GLN A 1168 -25.00 10.00 -82.13
C GLN A 1168 -25.89 8.77 -82.12
N TRP A 1169 -26.87 8.77 -81.22
CA TRP A 1169 -27.79 7.65 -81.01
C TRP A 1169 -29.17 8.18 -80.65
N MET A 1170 -30.20 7.37 -80.87
CA MET A 1170 -31.57 7.67 -80.47
C MET A 1170 -32.19 6.41 -79.86
N ASP A 1171 -33.20 6.62 -79.03
CA ASP A 1171 -34.04 5.55 -78.50
C ASP A 1171 -35.01 5.04 -79.58
N ASN A 1172 -35.24 3.73 -79.63
CA ASN A 1172 -36.10 3.08 -80.62
C ASN A 1172 -37.61 3.36 -80.43
N GLU A 1173 -38.05 3.87 -79.27
CA GLU A 1173 -39.48 4.16 -79.02
C GLU A 1173 -39.97 5.47 -79.69
N LEU A 1174 -39.09 6.30 -80.25
CA LEU A 1174 -39.43 7.56 -80.93
C LEU A 1174 -39.80 7.42 -82.42
N ASN A 1175 -40.43 6.30 -82.80
CA ASN A 1175 -40.97 6.03 -84.15
C ASN A 1175 -41.79 7.23 -84.70
N GLY A 1176 -41.15 8.20 -85.35
CA GLY A 1176 -41.82 9.30 -86.02
C GLY A 1176 -41.33 10.74 -85.82
N LEU A 1177 -40.09 11.03 -85.39
CA LEU A 1177 -39.51 12.36 -85.61
C LEU A 1177 -38.80 12.43 -86.97
N ASN A 1178 -39.61 12.61 -88.02
CA ASN A 1178 -39.13 12.97 -89.35
C ASN A 1178 -38.38 14.32 -89.29
N GLY A 1179 -37.05 14.28 -89.34
CA GLY A 1179 -36.26 15.33 -89.98
C GLY A 1179 -35.76 16.51 -89.14
N THR A 1180 -35.08 16.27 -88.02
CA THR A 1180 -34.10 17.25 -87.48
C THR A 1180 -32.78 16.57 -87.19
N SER A 1181 -31.74 16.94 -87.96
CA SER A 1181 -30.35 16.59 -87.70
C SER A 1181 -29.86 17.26 -86.41
N CYS A 1182 -29.03 16.56 -85.63
CA CYS A 1182 -28.28 17.14 -84.51
C CYS A 1182 -27.15 18.04 -85.07
N THR A 1183 -27.51 19.20 -85.61
CA THR A 1183 -26.55 20.27 -85.92
C THR A 1183 -26.79 21.44 -84.97
N ALA A 1184 -25.69 21.88 -84.35
CA ALA A 1184 -25.68 22.88 -83.29
C ALA A 1184 -26.30 24.21 -83.73
N ALA A 1185 -27.55 24.47 -83.32
CA ALA A 1185 -28.10 25.80 -83.00
C ALA A 1185 -29.60 25.71 -82.65
N ALA A 1186 -29.93 25.10 -81.50
CA ALA A 1186 -31.19 25.38 -80.83
C ALA A 1186 -30.94 25.41 -79.32
N THR A 1187 -30.45 26.55 -78.84
CA THR A 1187 -30.66 26.93 -77.45
C THR A 1187 -32.16 26.82 -77.18
N ASP A 1188 -32.53 25.98 -76.21
CA ASP A 1188 -33.83 25.89 -75.54
C ASP A 1188 -34.81 24.73 -75.86
N ARG A 1189 -34.43 23.66 -76.58
CA ARG A 1189 -35.15 22.36 -76.54
C ARG A 1189 -34.20 21.17 -76.70
N GLY A 1190 -34.27 20.21 -75.76
CA GLY A 1190 -33.38 19.05 -75.66
C GLY A 1190 -33.37 18.19 -76.91
N ALA A 1191 -32.20 18.07 -77.54
CA ALA A 1191 -31.90 17.07 -78.56
C ALA A 1191 -31.20 15.89 -77.88
N GLU A 1192 -31.63 14.67 -78.21
CA GLU A 1192 -31.13 13.38 -77.71
C GLU A 1192 -29.74 13.02 -78.26
N CYS A 1193 -28.78 13.93 -78.11
CA CYS A 1193 -27.41 13.74 -78.57
C CYS A 1193 -26.49 13.95 -77.38
N VAL A 1194 -26.25 12.87 -76.62
CA VAL A 1194 -25.23 12.87 -75.57
C VAL A 1194 -23.97 12.26 -76.16
N VAL A 1195 -22.99 13.12 -76.44
CA VAL A 1195 -21.64 12.70 -76.81
C VAL A 1195 -20.85 12.47 -75.53
N ASP A 1196 -20.52 11.22 -75.23
CA ASP A 1196 -19.56 10.91 -74.18
C ASP A 1196 -18.18 11.41 -74.64
N SER A 1197 -17.62 12.39 -73.94
CA SER A 1197 -16.35 13.06 -74.29
C SER A 1197 -15.10 12.23 -73.98
N ALA A 1198 -15.23 10.90 -73.99
CA ALA A 1198 -14.13 10.00 -73.73
C ALA A 1198 -13.44 9.66 -75.04
N THR A 1199 -12.37 10.39 -75.37
CA THR A 1199 -11.51 10.05 -76.50
C THR A 1199 -10.82 8.68 -76.25
N TYR A 1200 -11.35 7.61 -76.84
CA TYR A 1200 -10.75 6.28 -76.73
C TYR A 1200 -9.66 6.11 -77.79
N THR A 1201 -8.40 6.25 -77.37
CA THR A 1201 -7.22 6.13 -78.24
C THR A 1201 -6.45 4.84 -77.95
N LYS A 1202 -6.11 4.05 -78.97
CA LYS A 1202 -5.20 2.89 -78.85
C LYS A 1202 -4.09 2.96 -79.91
N THR A 1203 -2.84 2.78 -79.49
CA THR A 1203 -1.62 2.93 -80.30
C THR A 1203 -1.10 1.63 -80.92
#